data_AF-A0A970DJQ0-F1
#
_entry.id   AF-A0A970DJQ0-F1
#
_cell.length_a   1.000
_cell.length_b   1.000
_cell.length_c   1.000
_cell.angle_alpha   90.00
_cell.angle_beta   90.00
_cell.angle_gamma   90.00
#
_symmetry.space_group_name_H-M   'P 1'
#
loop_
_entity.id
_entity.type
_entity.pdbx_description
1 polymer ?
#
loop_
_entity_poly.entity_id
_entity_poly.type
_entity_poly.pdbx_seq_one_letter_code
_entity_poly.pdbx_strand_id
1 'polypeptide(L)'
;MTFIKKNAQKLMLFVFLALTVLFFAACDKKPSADEKMVEEAINSIAIIIERKTFKIPRNTTIKHNLEIVWELECEDGTAKLEKRGEFWYVVMTPTPYEENEEGEQINDWGYAKLKATVSKGKYSKTREWDVDVPPGDKIIPISEIKTEYQNNDPVELTDVLVVHRIEGQGFLVQDETGAIYIYDRGNASDVKVGDIVSIAGKISFYGDAIQVSNPVVLVSLSDEPVSYEDAPEKTVAEILALDTEDQGNFYVLYKLEGYVRQSKSGSYDRFHIEAGGQQIMLHYNALSKATENELKELKDKYISFCAYTYVRNQQKMTLMILPDTIEEIEEPELTDEEKVDLAVDYLTATYDGKTFYNDLDLITKDARNVTISWSSNKPNVISNQGKLTMPDTDTEVTLTATVIFGASEKEVTIKVIAKGVALSTVKQAIDLIDNGDLDFVRTVGVIIGLDQQGNYYVADETGVIFVQDNIGDLAVGNKVEILGKGKVDNRSSKYIRMIYDVYTAKKVDNDNHDDPLTYADAAVSDFDFTITSANIKTAVPGEELYGKGLLFEGYIVLDGDKVYLVDELGEDAQTIYVTDQSKSIGSLKNLAESKVTLKILVYGYSVDEGWILGFLGRTGDLELSEDLSDQQKISIAVEDILDIVKDGDDVDADLNFVTEARDSLIEGVKYVWTTDNLAVIDATGKFTAPAEDTAVKITVKIYLSGDTSGEADHTVEINVTALADMQRISDIKKLSVGTEIEITGVVAFVFESGFILTDRTGGLYVFGTESAAVVSVGDKVYVTGELDLLNKVPDTVQVKFPEVEILSSDNPVDFTNPIEVTVEELLAWDRFDMDNHYKLIKTEGYVREITSGSYTNYYLEDILGNQVMFHFFALDDNLESQLAALKDKYISLTTYTFSI
;
A
#
# COMPACT_ATOMS: atom_id res chain seq x y z
N MET A 1 40.40 -22.21 -29.78
CA MET A 1 40.70 -21.92 -31.21
C MET A 1 41.50 -23.05 -31.90
N THR A 2 41.59 -24.24 -31.29
CA THR A 2 42.45 -25.34 -31.76
C THR A 2 41.62 -26.46 -32.42
N PHE A 3 40.34 -26.58 -32.07
CA PHE A 3 39.39 -27.51 -32.70
C PHE A 3 39.00 -27.13 -34.15
N ILE A 4 38.84 -25.83 -34.43
CA ILE A 4 38.48 -25.31 -35.77
C ILE A 4 39.56 -25.65 -36.81
N LYS A 5 40.83 -25.82 -36.42
CA LYS A 5 41.91 -26.13 -37.36
C LYS A 5 42.02 -27.61 -37.75
N LYS A 6 41.41 -28.54 -37.00
CA LYS A 6 41.42 -29.98 -37.34
C LYS A 6 40.20 -30.43 -38.14
N ASN A 7 39.04 -29.78 -37.96
CA ASN A 7 37.76 -30.21 -38.55
C ASN A 7 37.12 -29.23 -39.56
N ALA A 8 37.78 -28.12 -39.92
CA ALA A 8 37.27 -27.15 -40.90
C ALA A 8 36.99 -27.73 -42.31
N GLN A 9 37.54 -28.90 -42.66
CA GLN A 9 37.21 -29.58 -43.93
C GLN A 9 35.83 -30.25 -43.92
N LYS A 10 35.24 -30.55 -42.75
CA LYS A 10 33.93 -31.20 -42.62
C LYS A 10 32.77 -30.24 -42.34
N LEU A 11 33.06 -28.93 -42.17
CA LEU A 11 32.06 -27.90 -41.88
C LEU A 11 31.43 -27.26 -43.14
N MET A 12 31.89 -27.61 -44.35
CA MET A 12 31.43 -27.00 -45.61
C MET A 12 30.26 -27.78 -46.24
N LEU A 13 29.13 -27.08 -46.40
CA LEU A 13 27.96 -27.55 -47.17
C LEU A 13 28.38 -27.81 -48.63
N PHE A 14 28.55 -29.07 -49.04
CA PHE A 14 28.82 -29.41 -50.44
C PHE A 14 27.55 -29.93 -51.13
N VAL A 15 26.89 -29.04 -51.86
CA VAL A 15 26.03 -29.43 -52.97
C VAL A 15 26.93 -29.68 -54.18
N PHE A 16 27.18 -30.95 -54.53
CA PHE A 16 27.78 -31.28 -55.82
C PHE A 16 26.74 -31.93 -56.75
N LEU A 17 26.32 -31.13 -57.74
CA LEU A 17 25.60 -31.56 -58.92
C LEU A 17 26.56 -32.28 -59.90
N ALA A 18 26.00 -33.24 -60.63
CA ALA A 18 26.64 -34.20 -61.53
C ALA A 18 27.73 -33.67 -62.50
N LEU A 19 28.72 -34.51 -62.82
CA LEU A 19 29.39 -34.50 -64.12
C LEU A 19 29.81 -35.92 -64.59
N THR A 20 29.51 -36.22 -65.84
CA THR A 20 29.64 -37.48 -66.56
C THR A 20 31.00 -37.69 -67.28
N VAL A 21 31.51 -38.93 -67.20
CA VAL A 21 32.24 -39.76 -68.21
C VAL A 21 33.69 -39.42 -68.60
N LEU A 22 34.62 -40.38 -68.42
CA LEU A 22 35.46 -40.95 -69.51
C LEU A 22 36.24 -42.22 -69.09
N PHE A 23 36.19 -43.22 -69.99
CA PHE A 23 36.76 -44.57 -69.94
C PHE A 23 38.30 -44.61 -70.04
N PHE A 24 38.93 -45.69 -69.53
CA PHE A 24 39.90 -46.48 -70.31
C PHE A 24 39.90 -47.96 -69.91
N ALA A 25 40.08 -48.80 -70.92
CA ALA A 25 39.74 -50.22 -70.99
C ALA A 25 40.91 -51.16 -70.67
N ALA A 26 40.58 -52.37 -70.18
CA ALA A 26 41.36 -53.58 -70.45
C ALA A 26 40.47 -54.85 -70.41
N CYS A 27 40.44 -55.56 -71.56
CA CYS A 27 40.05 -56.95 -71.82
C CYS A 27 38.57 -57.41 -71.77
N ASP A 28 37.90 -57.27 -72.93
CA ASP A 28 37.17 -58.31 -73.69
C ASP A 28 36.22 -59.29 -72.98
N LYS A 29 35.11 -58.75 -72.48
CA LYS A 29 33.76 -59.34 -72.62
C LYS A 29 32.74 -58.21 -72.65
N LYS A 30 31.85 -58.15 -73.66
CA LYS A 30 30.68 -57.25 -73.58
C LYS A 30 29.93 -57.61 -72.29
N PRO A 31 29.68 -56.66 -71.38
CA PRO A 31 28.95 -56.96 -70.16
C PRO A 31 27.61 -57.58 -70.55
N SER A 32 27.21 -58.63 -69.85
CA SER A 32 25.90 -59.24 -70.09
C SER A 32 24.78 -58.21 -69.85
N ALA A 33 23.58 -58.46 -70.38
CA ALA A 33 22.45 -57.56 -70.15
C ALA A 33 22.22 -57.33 -68.64
N ASP A 34 22.33 -58.38 -67.83
CA ASP A 34 22.17 -58.32 -66.38
C ASP A 34 23.28 -57.51 -65.69
N GLU A 35 24.54 -57.65 -66.15
CA GLU A 35 25.68 -56.89 -65.61
C GLU A 35 25.53 -55.38 -65.87
N LYS A 36 25.08 -55.01 -67.08
CA LYS A 36 24.79 -53.62 -67.42
C LYS A 36 23.57 -53.08 -66.66
N MET A 37 22.54 -53.90 -66.44
CA MET A 37 21.38 -53.50 -65.65
C MET A 37 21.76 -53.23 -64.19
N VAL A 38 22.57 -54.08 -63.57
CA VAL A 38 23.08 -53.88 -62.20
C VAL A 38 23.91 -52.60 -62.10
N GLU A 39 24.79 -52.34 -63.08
CA GLU A 39 25.56 -51.09 -63.18
C GLU A 39 24.68 -49.84 -63.22
N GLU A 40 23.65 -49.87 -64.07
CA GLU A 40 22.75 -48.74 -64.24
C GLU A 40 21.81 -48.55 -63.05
N ALA A 41 21.42 -49.65 -62.39
CA ALA A 41 20.56 -49.66 -61.22
C ALA A 41 21.28 -49.09 -59.98
N ILE A 42 22.50 -49.55 -59.68
CA ILE A 42 23.27 -49.07 -58.52
C ILE A 42 23.61 -47.58 -58.62
N ASN A 43 23.92 -47.09 -59.83
CA ASN A 43 24.21 -45.68 -60.08
C ASN A 43 22.96 -44.78 -59.99
N SER A 44 21.76 -45.36 -59.98
CA SER A 44 20.50 -44.63 -59.81
C SER A 44 20.11 -44.38 -58.34
N ILE A 45 20.87 -44.93 -57.38
CA ILE A 45 20.62 -44.73 -55.96
C ILE A 45 21.20 -43.38 -55.53
N ALA A 46 20.36 -42.52 -54.97
CA ALA A 46 20.75 -41.24 -54.37
C ALA A 46 20.16 -41.15 -52.96
N ILE A 47 20.98 -40.73 -52.00
CA ILE A 47 20.62 -40.53 -50.60
C ILE A 47 21.15 -39.18 -50.16
N ILE A 48 20.41 -38.49 -49.30
CA ILE A 48 20.87 -37.32 -48.56
C ILE A 48 21.23 -37.81 -47.16
N ILE A 49 22.49 -37.64 -46.75
CA ILE A 49 22.93 -37.97 -45.40
C ILE A 49 22.68 -36.75 -44.52
N GLU A 50 21.89 -36.91 -43.47
CA GLU A 50 21.63 -35.86 -42.48
C GLU A 50 22.51 -36.07 -41.24
N ARG A 51 22.66 -35.02 -40.43
CA ARG A 51 23.46 -35.05 -39.19
C ARG A 51 22.71 -35.61 -37.98
N LYS A 52 21.48 -36.07 -38.18
CA LYS A 52 20.63 -36.74 -37.19
C LYS A 52 20.03 -37.99 -37.84
N THR A 53 19.33 -38.81 -37.06
CA THR A 53 18.61 -40.00 -37.58
C THR A 53 17.80 -39.67 -38.83
N PHE A 54 18.07 -40.36 -39.94
CA PHE A 54 17.44 -40.06 -41.23
C PHE A 54 16.87 -41.29 -41.92
N LYS A 55 15.87 -41.03 -42.76
CA LYS A 55 15.14 -42.04 -43.53
C LYS A 55 15.85 -42.36 -44.84
N ILE A 56 15.96 -43.64 -45.15
CA ILE A 56 16.34 -44.12 -46.48
C ILE A 56 15.09 -44.15 -47.36
N PRO A 57 15.06 -43.41 -48.48
CA PRO A 57 13.81 -43.10 -49.17
C PRO A 57 13.24 -44.25 -50.00
N ARG A 58 14.02 -45.30 -50.32
CA ARG A 58 13.61 -46.37 -51.24
C ARG A 58 14.25 -47.73 -50.92
N ASN A 59 13.50 -48.80 -51.21
CA ASN A 59 13.97 -50.19 -51.16
C ASN A 59 14.24 -50.78 -52.55
N THR A 60 13.94 -50.05 -53.62
CA THR A 60 14.25 -50.45 -55.01
C THR A 60 14.93 -49.32 -55.78
N THR A 61 15.76 -49.69 -56.76
CA THR A 61 16.47 -48.74 -57.61
C THR A 61 15.52 -47.99 -58.53
N ILE A 62 15.80 -46.71 -58.76
CA ILE A 62 14.98 -45.87 -59.66
C ILE A 62 15.01 -46.44 -61.08
N LYS A 63 16.19 -46.92 -61.49
CA LYS A 63 16.39 -47.55 -62.80
C LYS A 63 16.32 -49.06 -62.64
N HIS A 64 15.53 -49.72 -63.49
CA HIS A 64 15.31 -51.18 -63.54
C HIS A 64 14.55 -51.81 -62.36
N ASN A 65 14.11 -51.03 -61.37
CA ASN A 65 13.30 -51.46 -60.22
C ASN A 65 13.83 -52.73 -59.53
N LEU A 66 15.15 -52.79 -59.34
CA LEU A 66 15.81 -53.90 -58.64
C LEU A 66 15.77 -53.63 -57.14
N GLU A 67 15.63 -54.68 -56.34
CA GLU A 67 15.70 -54.57 -54.88
C GLU A 67 17.08 -54.09 -54.43
N ILE A 68 17.09 -53.22 -53.42
CA ILE A 68 18.30 -52.73 -52.76
C ILE A 68 18.38 -53.39 -51.39
N VAL A 69 19.48 -54.10 -51.15
CA VAL A 69 19.83 -54.60 -49.83
C VAL A 69 20.65 -53.54 -49.12
N TRP A 70 20.16 -53.06 -47.98
CA TRP A 70 20.81 -52.05 -47.16
C TRP A 70 21.56 -52.69 -45.99
N GLU A 71 22.80 -52.28 -45.80
CA GLU A 71 23.65 -52.68 -44.68
C GLU A 71 24.34 -51.44 -44.11
N LEU A 72 24.59 -51.42 -42.79
CA LEU A 72 25.35 -50.37 -42.14
C LEU A 72 26.48 -51.02 -41.34
N GLU A 73 27.70 -50.60 -41.61
CA GLU A 73 28.88 -50.98 -40.82
C GLU A 73 29.22 -49.81 -39.88
N CYS A 74 29.15 -50.05 -38.57
CA CYS A 74 29.45 -49.07 -37.55
C CYS A 74 30.16 -49.79 -36.39
N GLU A 75 31.45 -49.54 -36.21
CA GLU A 75 32.27 -50.23 -35.20
C GLU A 75 32.13 -49.59 -33.82
N ASP A 76 31.87 -48.29 -33.75
CA ASP A 76 31.72 -47.53 -32.50
C ASP A 76 30.28 -47.54 -31.94
N GLY A 77 29.33 -48.15 -32.66
CA GLY A 77 27.93 -48.26 -32.23
C GLY A 77 27.12 -46.97 -32.29
N THR A 78 27.69 -45.87 -32.80
CA THR A 78 27.05 -44.55 -32.86
C THR A 78 25.95 -44.45 -33.92
N ALA A 79 25.81 -45.46 -34.80
CA ALA A 79 24.69 -45.59 -35.70
C ALA A 79 24.29 -47.04 -35.94
N LYS A 80 23.00 -47.27 -36.17
CA LYS A 80 22.44 -48.57 -36.55
C LYS A 80 21.42 -48.42 -37.68
N LEU A 81 21.24 -49.50 -38.44
CA LEU A 81 20.18 -49.58 -39.43
C LEU A 81 18.93 -50.20 -38.81
N GLU A 82 17.80 -49.52 -38.90
CA GLU A 82 16.54 -49.96 -38.30
C GLU A 82 15.40 -49.86 -39.32
N LYS A 83 14.56 -50.89 -39.44
CA LYS A 83 13.40 -50.86 -40.33
C LYS A 83 12.17 -50.40 -39.55
N ARG A 84 11.57 -49.28 -39.98
CA ARG A 84 10.33 -48.74 -39.39
C ARG A 84 9.26 -48.71 -40.47
N GLY A 85 8.29 -49.62 -40.39
CA GLY A 85 7.29 -49.84 -41.44
C GLY A 85 7.95 -50.33 -42.75
N GLU A 86 7.62 -49.68 -43.87
CA GLU A 86 8.19 -50.05 -45.17
C GLU A 86 9.58 -49.46 -45.43
N PHE A 87 10.11 -48.58 -44.58
CA PHE A 87 11.36 -47.86 -44.86
C PHE A 87 12.47 -48.23 -43.88
N TRP A 88 13.70 -48.12 -44.37
CA TRP A 88 14.90 -48.20 -43.53
C TRP A 88 15.28 -46.82 -43.00
N TYR A 89 15.83 -46.79 -41.80
CA TYR A 89 16.34 -45.59 -41.15
C TYR A 89 17.77 -45.85 -40.69
N VAL A 90 18.63 -44.87 -40.86
CA VAL A 90 19.91 -44.82 -40.15
C VAL A 90 19.63 -44.09 -38.85
N VAL A 91 19.57 -44.85 -37.76
CA VAL A 91 19.35 -44.33 -36.40
C VAL A 91 20.69 -44.01 -35.79
N MET A 92 20.93 -42.74 -35.51
CA MET A 92 22.15 -42.24 -34.87
C MET A 92 21.95 -42.16 -33.36
N THR A 93 22.95 -42.60 -32.61
CA THR A 93 23.06 -42.50 -31.15
C THR A 93 24.41 -41.83 -30.84
N PRO A 94 24.47 -40.49 -30.83
CA PRO A 94 25.69 -39.75 -30.54
C PRO A 94 26.32 -40.13 -29.19
N THR A 95 27.64 -40.00 -29.09
CA THR A 95 28.33 -40.02 -27.79
C THR A 95 27.88 -38.82 -26.95
N PRO A 96 27.67 -38.97 -25.62
CA PRO A 96 27.33 -37.84 -24.75
C PRO A 96 28.37 -36.73 -24.80
N TYR A 97 27.93 -35.48 -24.66
CA TYR A 97 28.83 -34.32 -24.68
C TYR A 97 29.87 -34.37 -23.55
N GLU A 98 31.14 -34.11 -23.88
CA GLU A 98 32.27 -33.94 -22.98
C GLU A 98 33.06 -32.69 -23.41
N GLU A 99 33.49 -31.88 -22.45
CA GLU A 99 34.36 -30.71 -22.66
C GLU A 99 35.61 -30.75 -21.77
N ASN A 100 36.66 -30.04 -22.19
CA ASN A 100 37.84 -29.83 -21.36
C ASN A 100 37.63 -28.67 -20.35
N GLU A 101 38.61 -28.43 -19.47
CA GLU A 101 38.60 -27.30 -18.50
C GLU A 101 38.45 -25.90 -19.14
N GLU A 102 38.57 -25.79 -20.46
CA GLU A 102 38.49 -24.55 -21.24
C GLU A 102 37.13 -24.41 -21.96
N GLY A 103 36.20 -25.34 -21.77
CA GLY A 103 34.87 -25.36 -22.39
C GLY A 103 34.87 -25.74 -23.88
N GLU A 104 35.93 -26.37 -24.39
CA GLU A 104 35.96 -26.90 -25.76
C GLU A 104 35.46 -28.37 -25.75
N GLN A 105 34.46 -28.68 -26.60
CA GLN A 105 33.98 -30.06 -26.80
C GLN A 105 35.11 -30.98 -27.28
N ILE A 106 35.32 -32.11 -26.60
CA ILE A 106 36.44 -33.02 -26.85
C ILE A 106 36.03 -34.36 -27.47
N ASN A 107 34.73 -34.68 -27.55
CA ASN A 107 34.30 -35.96 -28.12
C ASN A 107 34.69 -36.10 -29.59
N ASP A 108 35.14 -37.30 -29.93
CA ASP A 108 35.33 -37.69 -31.33
C ASP A 108 33.97 -37.92 -32.02
N TRP A 109 33.91 -37.61 -33.31
CA TRP A 109 32.76 -37.93 -34.15
C TRP A 109 32.67 -39.44 -34.34
N GLY A 110 31.46 -39.96 -34.24
CA GLY A 110 31.16 -41.33 -34.62
C GLY A 110 31.21 -41.50 -36.14
N TYR A 111 31.44 -42.73 -36.60
CA TYR A 111 31.54 -43.02 -38.03
C TYR A 111 30.85 -44.35 -38.38
N ALA A 112 30.01 -44.29 -39.39
CA ALA A 112 29.38 -45.45 -39.99
C ALA A 112 29.46 -45.41 -41.51
N LYS A 113 29.36 -46.59 -42.13
CA LYS A 113 29.38 -46.76 -43.58
C LYS A 113 28.10 -47.43 -44.04
N LEU A 114 27.26 -46.69 -44.75
CA LEU A 114 26.01 -47.19 -45.32
C LEU A 114 26.28 -47.81 -46.68
N LYS A 115 25.81 -49.04 -46.89
CA LYS A 115 25.99 -49.81 -48.13
C LYS A 115 24.65 -50.15 -48.76
N ALA A 116 24.56 -49.90 -50.06
CA ALA A 116 23.48 -50.40 -50.91
C ALA A 116 24.04 -51.47 -51.84
N THR A 117 23.49 -52.68 -51.78
CA THR A 117 23.84 -53.78 -52.69
C THR A 117 22.67 -54.11 -53.60
N VAL A 118 22.93 -54.17 -54.90
CA VAL A 118 21.95 -54.51 -55.93
C VAL A 118 22.46 -55.71 -56.73
N SER A 119 21.61 -56.72 -56.92
CA SER A 119 22.00 -57.96 -57.60
C SER A 119 20.99 -58.37 -58.67
N LYS A 120 21.50 -58.99 -59.75
CA LYS A 120 20.69 -59.67 -60.77
C LYS A 120 21.44 -60.89 -61.29
N GLY A 121 20.88 -62.08 -61.07
CA GLY A 121 21.54 -63.34 -61.42
C GLY A 121 22.84 -63.52 -60.62
N LYS A 122 23.96 -63.72 -61.32
CA LYS A 122 25.29 -63.85 -60.69
C LYS A 122 26.02 -62.51 -60.48
N TYR A 123 25.44 -61.40 -60.93
CA TYR A 123 26.06 -60.08 -60.89
C TYR A 123 25.55 -59.31 -59.67
N SER A 124 26.46 -58.68 -58.93
CA SER A 124 26.16 -57.85 -57.79
C SER A 124 27.10 -56.65 -57.77
N LYS A 125 26.57 -55.48 -57.39
CA LYS A 125 27.37 -54.28 -57.12
C LYS A 125 26.91 -53.61 -55.84
N THR A 126 27.87 -53.00 -55.15
CA THR A 126 27.65 -52.26 -53.93
C THR A 126 28.10 -50.82 -54.11
N ARG A 127 27.34 -49.88 -53.54
CA ARG A 127 27.71 -48.48 -53.40
C ARG A 127 27.67 -48.11 -51.92
N GLU A 128 28.64 -47.29 -51.51
CA GLU A 128 28.86 -46.93 -50.11
C GLU A 128 28.74 -45.41 -49.91
N TRP A 129 28.28 -45.00 -48.74
CA TRP A 129 28.26 -43.62 -48.26
C TRP A 129 28.83 -43.55 -46.86
N ASP A 130 29.67 -42.54 -46.62
CA ASP A 130 30.17 -42.21 -45.29
C ASP A 130 29.07 -41.47 -44.50
N VAL A 131 28.85 -41.91 -43.27
CA VAL A 131 27.91 -41.33 -42.31
C VAL A 131 28.70 -40.89 -41.09
N ASP A 132 28.99 -39.60 -41.03
CA ASP A 132 29.63 -38.96 -39.88
C ASP A 132 28.55 -38.62 -38.83
N VAL A 133 28.65 -39.20 -37.63
CA VAL A 133 27.73 -38.96 -36.50
C VAL A 133 28.35 -37.88 -35.60
N PRO A 134 27.77 -36.67 -35.51
CA PRO A 134 28.28 -35.66 -34.59
C PRO A 134 28.10 -36.13 -33.14
N PRO A 135 28.99 -35.74 -32.21
CA PRO A 135 28.76 -35.93 -30.78
C PRO A 135 27.49 -35.21 -30.32
N GLY A 136 26.95 -35.62 -29.17
CA GLY A 136 25.75 -35.02 -28.57
C GLY A 136 25.94 -33.54 -28.25
N ASP A 137 24.82 -32.81 -28.22
CA ASP A 137 24.80 -31.40 -27.79
C ASP A 137 24.99 -31.31 -26.27
N LYS A 138 25.55 -30.19 -25.78
CA LYS A 138 25.73 -29.95 -24.33
C LYS A 138 24.35 -29.88 -23.67
N ILE A 139 24.09 -30.75 -22.71
CA ILE A 139 22.89 -30.68 -21.87
C ILE A 139 23.15 -29.63 -20.79
N ILE A 140 22.29 -28.63 -20.72
CA ILE A 140 22.38 -27.54 -19.75
C ILE A 140 21.34 -27.82 -18.66
N PRO A 141 21.77 -27.98 -17.40
CA PRO A 141 20.84 -28.26 -16.31
C PRO A 141 19.81 -27.15 -16.12
N ILE A 142 18.59 -27.51 -15.72
CA ILE A 142 17.52 -26.55 -15.44
C ILE A 142 17.94 -25.55 -14.35
N SER A 143 18.72 -25.97 -13.34
CA SER A 143 19.22 -25.05 -12.31
C SER A 143 20.12 -23.95 -12.87
N GLU A 144 20.99 -24.27 -13.83
CA GLU A 144 21.86 -23.31 -14.52
C GLU A 144 21.03 -22.36 -15.40
N ILE A 145 20.00 -22.89 -16.07
CA ILE A 145 19.07 -22.08 -16.86
C ILE A 145 18.37 -21.02 -15.99
N LYS A 146 17.94 -21.40 -14.78
CA LYS A 146 17.28 -20.48 -13.85
C LYS A 146 18.18 -19.34 -13.38
N THR A 147 19.50 -19.53 -13.37
CA THR A 147 20.45 -18.54 -12.86
C THR A 147 21.13 -17.71 -13.95
N GLU A 148 21.43 -18.30 -15.10
CA GLU A 148 22.28 -17.68 -16.12
C GLU A 148 21.51 -17.08 -17.30
N TYR A 149 20.32 -17.58 -17.60
CA TYR A 149 19.59 -17.20 -18.80
C TYR A 149 18.72 -15.97 -18.60
N GLN A 150 18.64 -15.15 -19.65
CA GLN A 150 17.88 -13.90 -19.69
C GLN A 150 16.65 -14.02 -20.59
N ASN A 151 15.76 -13.03 -20.48
CA ASN A 151 14.52 -13.00 -21.26
C ASN A 151 14.81 -13.00 -22.77
N ASN A 152 14.12 -13.86 -23.51
CA ASN A 152 14.28 -14.18 -24.93
C ASN A 152 15.49 -15.05 -25.33
N ASP A 153 16.33 -15.48 -24.38
CA ASP A 153 17.42 -16.38 -24.71
C ASP A 153 16.87 -17.70 -25.29
N PRO A 154 17.45 -18.22 -26.39
CA PRO A 154 17.07 -19.51 -26.92
C PRO A 154 17.48 -20.60 -25.93
N VAL A 155 16.60 -21.58 -25.72
CA VAL A 155 16.85 -22.70 -24.81
C VAL A 155 16.44 -24.01 -25.49
N GLU A 156 17.28 -25.03 -25.30
CA GLU A 156 16.99 -26.41 -25.71
C GLU A 156 17.10 -27.31 -24.47
N LEU A 157 15.98 -27.85 -24.03
CA LEU A 157 15.90 -28.89 -23.00
C LEU A 157 15.87 -30.25 -23.70
N THR A 158 16.71 -31.18 -23.28
CA THR A 158 16.80 -32.52 -23.89
C THR A 158 16.55 -33.57 -22.83
N ASP A 159 15.71 -34.56 -23.15
CA ASP A 159 15.39 -35.70 -22.29
C ASP A 159 14.89 -35.32 -20.89
N VAL A 160 13.98 -34.34 -20.81
CA VAL A 160 13.36 -33.89 -19.55
C VAL A 160 12.01 -34.58 -19.32
N LEU A 161 11.73 -34.92 -18.06
CA LEU A 161 10.51 -35.64 -17.66
C LEU A 161 9.35 -34.66 -17.44
N VAL A 162 8.17 -34.95 -17.99
CA VAL A 162 6.96 -34.19 -17.71
C VAL A 162 6.37 -34.62 -16.36
N VAL A 163 6.38 -33.72 -15.38
CA VAL A 163 6.01 -34.04 -13.98
C VAL A 163 4.66 -33.50 -13.55
N HIS A 164 4.11 -32.51 -14.27
CA HIS A 164 2.76 -32.00 -13.99
C HIS A 164 2.20 -31.30 -15.24
N ARG A 165 0.87 -31.34 -15.41
CA ARG A 165 0.20 -30.72 -16.57
C ARG A 165 -0.98 -29.86 -16.12
N ILE A 166 -1.02 -28.63 -16.63
CA ILE A 166 -2.12 -27.67 -16.43
C ILE A 166 -2.93 -27.62 -17.72
N GLU A 167 -4.13 -28.20 -17.70
CA GLU A 167 -4.98 -28.31 -18.90
C GLU A 167 -5.23 -26.96 -19.57
N GLY A 168 -5.02 -26.91 -20.89
CA GLY A 168 -5.22 -25.71 -21.70
C GLY A 168 -4.15 -24.62 -21.55
N GLN A 169 -3.13 -24.81 -20.70
CA GLN A 169 -2.08 -23.81 -20.48
C GLN A 169 -0.67 -24.29 -20.81
N GLY A 170 -0.24 -25.41 -20.22
CA GLY A 170 1.16 -25.82 -20.24
C GLY A 170 1.45 -27.00 -19.33
N PHE A 171 2.73 -27.28 -19.11
CA PHE A 171 3.20 -28.39 -18.28
C PHE A 171 4.55 -28.08 -17.64
N LEU A 172 4.84 -28.72 -16.50
CA LEU A 172 6.14 -28.69 -15.85
C LEU A 172 7.00 -29.84 -16.37
N VAL A 173 8.25 -29.54 -16.64
CA VAL A 173 9.28 -30.54 -16.91
C VAL A 173 10.38 -30.45 -15.86
N GLN A 174 11.04 -31.57 -15.61
CA GLN A 174 12.06 -31.70 -14.58
C GLN A 174 13.24 -32.53 -15.09
N ASP A 175 14.43 -32.16 -14.64
CA ASP A 175 15.66 -32.95 -14.68
C ASP A 175 16.17 -33.20 -13.25
N GLU A 176 17.38 -33.75 -13.10
CA GLU A 176 17.98 -34.03 -11.78
C GLU A 176 18.29 -32.76 -10.96
N THR A 177 18.26 -31.58 -11.58
CA THR A 177 18.68 -30.30 -10.97
C THR A 177 17.53 -29.34 -10.66
N GLY A 178 16.37 -29.51 -11.28
CA GLY A 178 15.18 -28.74 -10.97
C GLY A 178 14.06 -28.87 -12.00
N ALA A 179 12.97 -28.14 -11.77
CA ALA A 179 11.84 -28.08 -12.70
C ALA A 179 11.65 -26.69 -13.30
N ILE A 180 11.10 -26.63 -14.52
CA ILE A 180 10.77 -25.38 -15.22
C ILE A 180 9.43 -25.52 -15.94
N TYR A 181 8.68 -24.43 -16.00
CA TYR A 181 7.38 -24.41 -16.65
C TYR A 181 7.49 -24.20 -18.17
N ILE A 182 6.70 -24.95 -18.93
CA ILE A 182 6.60 -24.88 -20.38
C ILE A 182 5.23 -24.30 -20.75
N TYR A 183 5.24 -23.08 -21.25
CA TYR A 183 4.03 -22.38 -21.69
C TYR A 183 3.77 -22.61 -23.17
N ASP A 184 2.87 -23.54 -23.48
CA ASP A 184 2.54 -23.97 -24.83
C ASP A 184 1.12 -23.58 -25.28
N ARG A 185 0.28 -23.05 -24.39
CA ARG A 185 -1.15 -22.75 -24.61
C ARG A 185 -1.98 -23.98 -24.98
N GLY A 186 -1.60 -25.14 -24.46
CA GLY A 186 -2.25 -26.43 -24.73
C GLY A 186 -2.01 -26.99 -26.14
N ASN A 187 -1.05 -26.44 -26.90
CA ASN A 187 -0.77 -26.89 -28.26
C ASN A 187 -0.10 -28.28 -28.32
N ALA A 188 0.61 -28.69 -27.27
CA ALA A 188 1.16 -30.03 -27.13
C ALA A 188 0.13 -30.94 -26.43
N SER A 189 -1.01 -31.16 -27.09
CA SER A 189 -2.13 -31.95 -26.54
C SER A 189 -1.78 -33.42 -26.28
N ASP A 190 -0.79 -33.95 -26.99
CA ASP A 190 -0.39 -35.36 -26.90
C ASP A 190 0.59 -35.65 -25.76
N VAL A 191 1.16 -34.60 -25.15
CA VAL A 191 2.11 -34.73 -24.02
C VAL A 191 1.37 -35.09 -22.74
N LYS A 192 1.85 -36.08 -22.01
CA LYS A 192 1.28 -36.55 -20.74
C LYS A 192 2.31 -36.49 -19.63
N VAL A 193 1.82 -36.45 -18.39
CA VAL A 193 2.68 -36.69 -17.22
C VAL A 193 3.31 -38.08 -17.37
N GLY A 194 4.64 -38.16 -17.19
CA GLY A 194 5.44 -39.36 -17.43
C GLY A 194 6.17 -39.39 -18.79
N ASP A 195 5.82 -38.52 -19.73
CA ASP A 195 6.55 -38.44 -21.01
C ASP A 195 7.95 -37.86 -20.82
N ILE A 196 8.91 -38.38 -21.60
CA ILE A 196 10.22 -37.74 -21.79
C ILE A 196 10.16 -36.88 -23.06
N VAL A 197 10.50 -35.60 -22.94
CA VAL A 197 10.38 -34.65 -24.04
C VAL A 197 11.68 -33.89 -24.26
N SER A 198 11.92 -33.49 -25.51
CA SER A 198 12.91 -32.48 -25.84
C SER A 198 12.20 -31.23 -26.34
N ILE A 199 12.60 -30.08 -25.83
CA ILE A 199 11.89 -28.81 -26.01
C ILE A 199 12.88 -27.77 -26.48
N ALA A 200 12.63 -27.19 -27.66
CA ALA A 200 13.31 -25.99 -28.11
C ALA A 200 12.37 -24.78 -27.99
N GLY A 201 12.82 -23.69 -27.40
CA GLY A 201 11.99 -22.51 -27.20
C GLY A 201 12.80 -21.28 -26.83
N LYS A 202 12.15 -20.34 -26.15
CA LYS A 202 12.80 -19.16 -25.60
C LYS A 202 12.46 -18.97 -24.14
N ILE A 203 13.44 -18.57 -23.35
CA ILE A 203 13.20 -18.11 -21.98
C ILE A 203 12.29 -16.89 -22.02
N SER A 204 11.31 -16.90 -21.14
CA SER A 204 10.43 -15.77 -20.86
C SER A 204 10.09 -15.72 -19.38
N PHE A 205 9.62 -14.58 -18.92
CA PHE A 205 9.19 -14.39 -17.54
C PHE A 205 7.70 -14.04 -17.52
N TYR A 206 6.92 -14.80 -16.78
CA TYR A 206 5.52 -14.47 -16.51
C TYR A 206 5.44 -13.89 -15.09
N GLY A 207 5.41 -12.56 -15.01
CA GLY A 207 5.83 -11.88 -13.78
C GLY A 207 7.31 -12.13 -13.55
N ASP A 208 7.68 -12.64 -12.39
CA ASP A 208 9.07 -13.01 -12.05
C ASP A 208 9.36 -14.49 -12.28
N ALA A 209 8.36 -15.31 -12.62
CA ALA A 209 8.55 -16.74 -12.81
C ALA A 209 9.15 -17.03 -14.19
N ILE A 210 10.34 -17.63 -14.20
CA ILE A 210 10.98 -18.12 -15.43
C ILE A 210 10.16 -19.25 -16.06
N GLN A 211 10.05 -19.26 -17.39
CA GLN A 211 9.36 -20.30 -18.14
C GLN A 211 9.91 -20.38 -19.58
N VAL A 212 9.64 -21.49 -20.27
CA VAL A 212 9.91 -21.63 -21.71
C VAL A 212 8.66 -21.25 -22.51
N SER A 213 8.79 -20.31 -23.44
CA SER A 213 7.73 -19.83 -24.33
C SER A 213 7.95 -20.21 -25.79
N ASN A 214 6.86 -20.25 -26.55
CA ASN A 214 6.82 -20.70 -27.95
C ASN A 214 7.55 -22.04 -28.17
N PRO A 215 7.29 -23.06 -27.33
CA PRO A 215 8.02 -24.31 -27.39
C PRO A 215 7.69 -25.07 -28.68
N VAL A 216 8.72 -25.67 -29.28
CA VAL A 216 8.62 -26.77 -30.22
C VAL A 216 8.96 -28.03 -29.45
N VAL A 217 7.95 -28.86 -29.22
CA VAL A 217 8.09 -30.08 -28.42
C VAL A 217 8.30 -31.27 -29.35
N LEU A 218 9.41 -31.97 -29.17
CA LEU A 218 9.66 -33.27 -29.77
C LEU A 218 9.43 -34.32 -28.69
N VAL A 219 8.34 -35.07 -28.82
CA VAL A 219 7.97 -36.12 -27.86
C VAL A 219 8.77 -37.38 -28.16
N SER A 220 9.54 -37.85 -27.19
CA SER A 220 10.09 -39.19 -27.18
C SER A 220 9.15 -40.04 -26.31
N LEU A 221 8.20 -40.73 -26.94
CA LEU A 221 7.17 -41.48 -26.22
C LEU A 221 7.81 -42.44 -25.21
N SER A 222 7.57 -42.19 -23.92
CA SER A 222 7.95 -43.01 -22.79
C SER A 222 6.85 -42.92 -21.74
N ASP A 223 6.44 -44.04 -21.14
CA ASP A 223 5.54 -44.07 -19.98
C ASP A 223 6.39 -44.22 -18.71
N GLU A 224 7.26 -43.25 -18.39
CA GLU A 224 7.99 -43.29 -17.11
C GLU A 224 7.02 -42.97 -15.97
N PRO A 225 6.97 -43.78 -14.88
CA PRO A 225 6.14 -43.46 -13.74
C PRO A 225 6.69 -42.23 -13.00
N VAL A 226 5.83 -41.22 -12.77
CA VAL A 226 6.15 -40.09 -11.90
C VAL A 226 5.74 -40.44 -10.47
N SER A 227 6.66 -40.30 -9.52
CA SER A 227 6.40 -40.46 -8.08
C SER A 227 6.61 -39.13 -7.36
N TYR A 228 5.74 -38.85 -6.39
CA TYR A 228 5.84 -37.69 -5.49
C TYR A 228 6.13 -38.10 -4.04
N GLU A 229 6.30 -39.41 -3.76
CA GLU A 229 6.44 -39.94 -2.39
C GLU A 229 7.67 -39.39 -1.64
N ASP A 230 8.74 -39.07 -2.38
CA ASP A 230 10.01 -38.56 -1.84
C ASP A 230 10.05 -37.02 -1.73
N ALA A 231 8.91 -36.33 -1.91
CA ALA A 231 8.85 -34.88 -1.80
C ALA A 231 9.23 -34.41 -0.39
N PRO A 232 10.18 -33.46 -0.22
CA PRO A 232 10.57 -32.97 1.10
C PRO A 232 9.40 -32.33 1.84
N GLU A 233 9.25 -32.68 3.11
CA GLU A 233 8.19 -32.11 3.97
C GLU A 233 8.55 -30.70 4.41
N LYS A 234 7.59 -29.78 4.29
CA LYS A 234 7.70 -28.38 4.71
C LYS A 234 6.41 -27.88 5.34
N THR A 235 6.55 -27.05 6.37
CA THR A 235 5.41 -26.32 6.95
C THR A 235 5.03 -25.12 6.10
N VAL A 236 3.78 -24.63 6.26
CA VAL A 236 3.33 -23.37 5.63
C VAL A 236 4.26 -22.20 5.98
N ALA A 237 4.76 -22.14 7.21
CA ALA A 237 5.67 -21.10 7.68
C ALA A 237 7.03 -21.12 6.96
N GLU A 238 7.62 -22.30 6.80
CA GLU A 238 8.90 -22.44 6.11
C GLU A 238 8.77 -22.07 4.62
N ILE A 239 7.65 -22.39 3.97
CA ILE A 239 7.41 -21.98 2.58
C ILE A 239 7.23 -20.48 2.45
N LEU A 240 6.51 -19.84 3.39
CA LEU A 240 6.33 -18.39 3.41
C LEU A 240 7.63 -17.63 3.71
N ALA A 241 8.61 -18.28 4.36
CA ALA A 241 9.92 -17.71 4.65
C ALA A 241 10.95 -17.86 3.52
N LEU A 242 10.62 -18.58 2.44
CA LEU A 242 11.50 -18.69 1.27
C LEU A 242 11.68 -17.33 0.58
N ASP A 243 12.91 -17.07 0.12
CA ASP A 243 13.22 -15.86 -0.63
C ASP A 243 12.48 -15.88 -1.98
N THR A 244 11.55 -14.95 -2.15
CA THR A 244 10.72 -14.84 -3.35
C THR A 244 11.46 -14.23 -4.56
N GLU A 245 12.68 -13.71 -4.36
CA GLU A 245 13.53 -13.21 -5.45
C GLU A 245 14.44 -14.30 -6.02
N ASP A 246 14.70 -15.38 -5.27
CA ASP A 246 15.55 -16.49 -5.71
C ASP A 246 14.78 -17.45 -6.64
N GLN A 247 15.17 -17.50 -7.91
CA GLN A 247 14.61 -18.42 -8.91
C GLN A 247 14.78 -19.90 -8.55
N GLY A 248 15.76 -20.23 -7.69
CA GLY A 248 15.93 -21.56 -7.12
C GLY A 248 14.71 -22.02 -6.32
N ASN A 249 13.93 -21.09 -5.75
CA ASN A 249 12.73 -21.37 -4.97
C ASN A 249 11.46 -21.51 -5.82
N PHE A 250 11.55 -21.42 -7.16
CA PHE A 250 10.40 -21.54 -8.07
C PHE A 250 10.29 -22.95 -8.61
N TYR A 251 9.06 -23.48 -8.70
CA TYR A 251 8.79 -24.85 -9.17
C TYR A 251 9.55 -25.91 -8.37
N VAL A 252 9.69 -25.72 -7.07
CA VAL A 252 10.25 -26.72 -6.16
C VAL A 252 9.11 -27.53 -5.56
N LEU A 253 9.23 -28.85 -5.62
CA LEU A 253 8.25 -29.78 -5.08
C LEU A 253 8.41 -29.90 -3.57
N TYR A 254 7.32 -29.73 -2.84
CA TYR A 254 7.24 -30.01 -1.41
C TYR A 254 5.98 -30.78 -1.07
N LYS A 255 6.04 -31.54 0.03
CA LYS A 255 4.88 -32.11 0.70
C LYS A 255 4.50 -31.22 1.89
N LEU A 256 3.22 -30.89 2.01
CA LEU A 256 2.69 -30.03 3.06
C LEU A 256 1.41 -30.62 3.66
N GLU A 257 1.06 -30.12 4.83
CA GLU A 257 -0.19 -30.43 5.51
C GLU A 257 -0.88 -29.16 6.01
N GLY A 258 -2.22 -29.15 6.04
CA GLY A 258 -2.99 -28.01 6.55
C GLY A 258 -4.49 -28.08 6.28
N TYR A 259 -5.21 -27.11 6.84
CA TYR A 259 -6.64 -26.92 6.64
C TYR A 259 -6.96 -26.29 5.29
N VAL A 260 -7.88 -26.88 4.53
CA VAL A 260 -8.41 -26.25 3.32
C VAL A 260 -9.36 -25.13 3.71
N ARG A 261 -9.00 -23.89 3.40
CA ARG A 261 -9.85 -22.71 3.57
C ARG A 261 -10.38 -22.24 2.23
N GLN A 262 -11.65 -21.89 2.20
CA GLN A 262 -12.31 -21.31 1.03
C GLN A 262 -12.73 -19.88 1.33
N SER A 263 -12.31 -18.94 0.49
CA SER A 263 -12.81 -17.57 0.48
C SER A 263 -13.41 -17.20 -0.87
N LYS A 264 -14.11 -16.07 -0.92
CA LYS A 264 -14.68 -15.51 -2.14
C LYS A 264 -13.89 -14.28 -2.57
N SER A 265 -13.56 -14.20 -3.85
CA SER A 265 -13.00 -13.02 -4.50
C SER A 265 -13.89 -12.71 -5.70
N GLY A 266 -14.86 -11.80 -5.48
CA GLY A 266 -15.98 -11.61 -6.41
C GLY A 266 -16.83 -12.89 -6.53
N SER A 267 -17.07 -13.34 -7.76
CA SER A 267 -17.81 -14.58 -8.05
C SER A 267 -16.94 -15.86 -7.96
N TYR A 268 -15.61 -15.72 -7.87
CA TYR A 268 -14.68 -16.84 -7.90
C TYR A 268 -14.38 -17.40 -6.51
N ASP A 269 -14.21 -18.72 -6.44
CA ASP A 269 -13.70 -19.40 -5.26
C ASP A 269 -12.17 -19.26 -5.19
N ARG A 270 -11.65 -18.96 -4.01
CA ARG A 270 -10.23 -18.93 -3.71
C ARG A 270 -9.94 -19.95 -2.61
N PHE A 271 -8.88 -20.72 -2.78
CA PHE A 271 -8.46 -21.73 -1.81
C PHE A 271 -7.13 -21.36 -1.18
N HIS A 272 -7.05 -21.59 0.13
CA HIS A 272 -5.84 -21.40 0.93
C HIS A 272 -5.62 -22.65 1.79
N ILE A 273 -4.38 -22.88 2.17
CA ILE A 273 -4.00 -23.88 3.14
C ILE A 273 -3.56 -23.17 4.41
N GLU A 274 -4.21 -23.47 5.53
CA GLU A 274 -3.94 -22.87 6.83
C GLU A 274 -3.31 -23.89 7.78
N ALA A 275 -2.15 -23.57 8.32
CA ALA A 275 -1.45 -24.37 9.33
C ALA A 275 -0.59 -23.47 10.23
N GLY A 276 -0.49 -23.81 11.52
CA GLY A 276 0.35 -23.06 12.46
C GLY A 276 -0.04 -21.58 12.64
N GLY A 277 -1.30 -21.22 12.36
CA GLY A 277 -1.79 -19.84 12.40
C GLY A 277 -1.43 -18.99 11.19
N GLN A 278 -0.85 -19.58 10.15
CA GLN A 278 -0.52 -18.92 8.88
C GLN A 278 -1.30 -19.55 7.72
N GLN A 279 -1.44 -18.82 6.62
CA GLN A 279 -2.15 -19.28 5.43
C GLN A 279 -1.33 -19.02 4.16
N ILE A 280 -1.38 -19.96 3.22
CA ILE A 280 -0.78 -19.84 1.89
C ILE A 280 -1.81 -20.12 0.80
N MET A 281 -1.80 -19.32 -0.26
CA MET A 281 -2.78 -19.41 -1.36
C MET A 281 -2.43 -20.54 -2.33
N LEU A 282 -3.45 -21.27 -2.78
CA LEU A 282 -3.35 -22.16 -3.93
C LEU A 282 -3.52 -21.36 -5.23
N HIS A 283 -2.58 -21.51 -6.17
CA HIS A 283 -2.55 -20.75 -7.40
C HIS A 283 -3.73 -21.12 -8.30
N TYR A 284 -4.71 -20.21 -8.40
CA TYR A 284 -5.98 -20.42 -9.10
C TYR A 284 -5.85 -20.86 -10.57
N ASN A 285 -4.84 -20.41 -11.32
CA ASN A 285 -4.67 -20.86 -12.72
C ASN A 285 -4.17 -22.31 -12.82
N ALA A 286 -3.64 -22.88 -11.73
CA ALA A 286 -3.23 -24.27 -11.66
C ALA A 286 -4.36 -25.20 -11.20
N LEU A 287 -5.54 -24.66 -10.85
CA LEU A 287 -6.68 -25.46 -10.41
C LEU A 287 -7.58 -25.81 -11.58
N SER A 288 -7.72 -27.11 -11.86
CA SER A 288 -8.77 -27.60 -12.76
C SER A 288 -10.14 -27.46 -12.12
N LYS A 289 -11.22 -27.51 -12.92
CA LYS A 289 -12.57 -27.48 -12.37
C LYS A 289 -12.87 -28.67 -11.46
N ALA A 290 -12.25 -29.81 -11.73
CA ALA A 290 -12.35 -31.00 -10.89
C ALA A 290 -11.68 -30.77 -9.52
N THR A 291 -10.45 -30.25 -9.52
CA THR A 291 -9.70 -29.91 -8.31
C THR A 291 -10.42 -28.86 -7.46
N GLU A 292 -11.02 -27.84 -8.08
CA GLU A 292 -11.84 -26.86 -7.35
C GLU A 292 -13.04 -27.51 -6.64
N ASN A 293 -13.66 -28.52 -7.24
CA ASN A 293 -14.80 -29.21 -6.64
C ASN A 293 -14.36 -30.11 -5.48
N GLU A 294 -13.26 -30.83 -5.66
CA GLU A 294 -12.63 -31.64 -4.60
C GLU A 294 -12.25 -30.77 -3.39
N LEU A 295 -11.58 -29.63 -3.60
CA LEU A 295 -11.23 -28.70 -2.52
C LEU A 295 -12.45 -28.08 -1.82
N LYS A 296 -13.61 -27.96 -2.51
CA LYS A 296 -14.86 -27.54 -1.85
C LYS A 296 -15.42 -28.60 -0.93
N GLU A 297 -15.34 -29.86 -1.33
CA GLU A 297 -15.77 -30.99 -0.49
C GLU A 297 -14.85 -31.14 0.72
N LEU A 298 -13.57 -30.84 0.56
CA LEU A 298 -12.55 -30.84 1.62
C LEU A 298 -12.50 -29.54 2.44
N LYS A 299 -13.44 -28.61 2.26
CA LYS A 299 -13.45 -27.36 3.01
C LYS A 299 -13.45 -27.64 4.52
N ASP A 300 -12.55 -26.96 5.23
CA ASP A 300 -12.30 -27.07 6.67
C ASP A 300 -11.79 -28.45 7.12
N LYS A 301 -11.38 -29.31 6.18
CA LYS A 301 -10.67 -30.56 6.45
C LYS A 301 -9.16 -30.35 6.45
N TYR A 302 -8.46 -31.17 7.23
CA TYR A 302 -7.00 -31.23 7.24
C TYR A 302 -6.54 -32.23 6.20
N ILE A 303 -5.60 -31.83 5.35
CA ILE A 303 -5.14 -32.65 4.22
C ILE A 303 -3.62 -32.73 4.19
N SER A 304 -3.09 -33.83 3.63
CA SER A 304 -1.71 -33.93 3.12
C SER A 304 -1.74 -33.79 1.61
N PHE A 305 -0.76 -33.10 1.02
CA PHE A 305 -0.67 -32.93 -0.43
C PHE A 305 0.76 -32.56 -0.85
N CYS A 306 1.08 -32.82 -2.11
CA CYS A 306 2.27 -32.29 -2.76
C CYS A 306 1.92 -31.05 -3.61
N ALA A 307 2.83 -30.08 -3.63
CA ALA A 307 2.67 -28.89 -4.46
C ALA A 307 4.01 -28.35 -4.93
N TYR A 308 3.99 -27.70 -6.08
CA TYR A 308 5.12 -26.91 -6.57
C TYR A 308 5.00 -25.45 -6.12
N THR A 309 6.09 -24.84 -5.66
CA THR A 309 6.14 -23.42 -5.34
C THR A 309 5.97 -22.54 -6.58
N TYR A 310 5.30 -21.39 -6.41
CA TYR A 310 5.07 -20.43 -7.47
C TYR A 310 4.95 -19.00 -6.92
N VAL A 311 5.65 -18.05 -7.54
CA VAL A 311 5.60 -16.61 -7.21
C VAL A 311 5.24 -15.81 -8.45
N ARG A 312 4.45 -14.76 -8.28
CA ARG A 312 4.14 -13.79 -9.35
C ARG A 312 4.29 -12.35 -8.85
N ASN A 313 5.05 -11.53 -9.59
CA ASN A 313 5.19 -10.08 -9.40
C ASN A 313 5.63 -9.65 -7.99
N GLN A 314 6.52 -10.42 -7.33
CA GLN A 314 6.99 -10.22 -5.96
C GLN A 314 5.87 -10.13 -4.90
N GLN A 315 4.66 -10.64 -5.22
CA GLN A 315 3.47 -10.36 -4.40
C GLN A 315 3.28 -11.28 -3.19
N LYS A 316 3.73 -12.55 -3.24
CA LYS A 316 3.82 -13.57 -2.17
C LYS A 316 4.01 -14.97 -2.77
N MET A 317 4.58 -15.90 -1.99
CA MET A 317 4.66 -17.32 -2.34
C MET A 317 3.27 -17.97 -2.41
N THR A 318 3.02 -18.76 -3.46
CA THR A 318 1.78 -19.54 -3.66
C THR A 318 2.12 -20.96 -4.09
N LEU A 319 1.13 -21.85 -4.08
CA LEU A 319 1.31 -23.28 -4.35
C LEU A 319 0.51 -23.75 -5.58
N MET A 320 1.15 -24.48 -6.47
CA MET A 320 0.49 -25.26 -7.52
C MET A 320 0.27 -26.68 -6.99
N ILE A 321 -0.92 -26.93 -6.46
CA ILE A 321 -1.28 -28.21 -5.85
C ILE A 321 -1.35 -29.33 -6.89
N LEU A 322 -0.86 -30.52 -6.53
CA LEU A 322 -0.97 -31.74 -7.32
C LEU A 322 -2.24 -32.51 -6.90
N PRO A 323 -3.31 -32.51 -7.74
CA PRO A 323 -4.61 -33.04 -7.32
C PRO A 323 -4.58 -34.51 -6.88
N ASP A 324 -3.83 -35.35 -7.60
CA ASP A 324 -3.75 -36.79 -7.33
C ASP A 324 -2.98 -37.14 -6.04
N THR A 325 -2.47 -36.13 -5.32
CA THR A 325 -1.73 -36.31 -4.05
C THR A 325 -2.52 -35.83 -2.83
N ILE A 326 -3.75 -35.34 -3.03
CA ILE A 326 -4.58 -34.82 -1.95
C ILE A 326 -5.15 -35.99 -1.15
N GLU A 327 -4.84 -36.03 0.15
CA GLU A 327 -5.37 -37.01 1.07
C GLU A 327 -5.96 -36.32 2.30
N GLU A 328 -7.24 -36.55 2.61
CA GLU A 328 -7.82 -36.16 3.91
C GLU A 328 -7.16 -37.00 5.02
N ILE A 329 -6.52 -36.33 5.96
CA ILE A 329 -5.88 -36.94 7.14
C ILE A 329 -6.46 -36.31 8.42
N GLU A 330 -6.24 -36.95 9.56
CA GLU A 330 -6.55 -36.30 10.84
C GLU A 330 -5.50 -35.21 11.11
N GLU A 331 -5.92 -34.06 11.66
CA GLU A 331 -4.97 -33.03 12.11
C GLU A 331 -4.02 -33.67 13.14
N PRO A 332 -2.69 -33.51 12.97
CA PRO A 332 -1.76 -34.01 13.96
C PRO A 332 -2.02 -33.30 15.30
N GLU A 333 -2.30 -34.07 16.34
CA GLU A 333 -2.40 -33.52 17.69
C GLU A 333 -1.00 -33.03 18.11
N LEU A 334 -0.79 -31.72 18.06
CA LEU A 334 0.40 -31.11 18.62
C LEU A 334 0.47 -31.44 20.11
N THR A 335 1.59 -32.03 20.51
CA THR A 335 1.89 -32.28 21.91
C THR A 335 1.98 -30.96 22.68
N ASP A 336 1.81 -31.03 23.99
CA ASP A 336 1.98 -29.88 24.88
C ASP A 336 3.38 -29.25 24.70
N GLU A 337 4.42 -30.07 24.45
CA GLU A 337 5.80 -29.63 24.20
C GLU A 337 5.93 -28.85 22.89
N GLU A 338 5.38 -29.36 21.78
CA GLU A 338 5.45 -28.67 20.48
C GLU A 338 4.70 -27.33 20.49
N LYS A 339 3.57 -27.24 21.21
CA LYS A 339 2.86 -25.96 21.39
C LYS A 339 3.70 -24.94 22.15
N VAL A 340 4.39 -25.38 23.20
CA VAL A 340 5.31 -24.53 23.98
C VAL A 340 6.50 -24.10 23.14
N ASP A 341 7.11 -24.99 22.37
CA ASP A 341 8.25 -24.67 21.51
C ASP A 341 7.90 -23.65 20.41
N LEU A 342 6.78 -23.85 19.72
CA LEU A 342 6.33 -22.89 18.71
C LEU A 342 5.94 -21.53 19.30
N ALA A 343 5.52 -21.47 20.57
CA ALA A 343 5.30 -20.21 21.27
C ALA A 343 6.63 -19.52 21.60
N VAL A 344 7.64 -20.27 22.05
CA VAL A 344 8.99 -19.75 22.29
C VAL A 344 9.63 -19.17 21.03
N ASP A 345 9.50 -19.85 19.89
CA ASP A 345 10.04 -19.37 18.61
C ASP A 345 9.36 -18.06 18.18
N TYR A 346 8.03 -17.98 18.31
CA TYR A 346 7.27 -16.77 18.03
C TYR A 346 7.73 -15.59 18.91
N LEU A 347 7.86 -15.80 20.23
CA LEU A 347 8.30 -14.76 21.15
C LEU A 347 9.72 -14.27 20.80
N THR A 348 10.62 -15.19 20.48
CA THR A 348 12.00 -14.87 20.09
C THR A 348 12.03 -14.02 18.82
N ALA A 349 11.33 -14.43 17.76
CA ALA A 349 11.22 -13.66 16.52
C ALA A 349 10.54 -12.29 16.71
N THR A 350 9.62 -12.19 17.66
CA THR A 350 8.83 -10.98 17.90
C THR A 350 9.62 -9.92 18.68
N TYR A 351 10.45 -10.30 19.65
CA TYR A 351 11.06 -9.33 20.56
C TYR A 351 12.59 -9.35 20.56
N ASP A 352 13.25 -10.49 20.32
CA ASP A 352 14.69 -10.62 20.55
C ASP A 352 15.52 -9.75 19.59
N GLY A 353 16.49 -9.05 20.16
CA GLY A 353 17.38 -8.13 19.45
C GLY A 353 16.74 -6.80 19.01
N LYS A 354 15.47 -6.54 19.32
CA LYS A 354 14.75 -5.33 18.87
C LYS A 354 14.92 -4.15 19.82
N THR A 355 14.81 -2.94 19.26
CA THR A 355 14.84 -1.67 20.00
C THR A 355 13.43 -1.10 20.15
N PHE A 356 13.06 -0.71 21.36
CA PHE A 356 11.75 -0.15 21.69
C PHE A 356 11.88 1.23 22.33
N TYR A 357 11.00 2.15 21.95
CA TYR A 357 10.87 3.49 22.52
C TYR A 357 9.48 3.75 23.13
N ASN A 358 8.57 2.77 23.01
CA ASN A 358 7.22 2.75 23.56
C ASN A 358 7.04 1.52 24.47
N ASP A 359 5.92 1.46 25.18
CA ASP A 359 5.51 0.28 25.94
C ASP A 359 5.46 -0.97 25.04
N LEU A 360 5.92 -2.10 25.57
CA LEU A 360 5.89 -3.39 24.89
C LEU A 360 4.55 -4.07 25.17
N ASP A 361 3.85 -4.49 24.12
CA ASP A 361 2.69 -5.37 24.27
C ASP A 361 3.17 -6.80 24.50
N LEU A 362 3.34 -7.18 25.77
CA LEU A 362 3.79 -8.50 26.17
C LEU A 362 2.61 -9.47 26.24
N ILE A 363 2.44 -10.31 25.22
CA ILE A 363 1.33 -11.26 25.15
C ILE A 363 1.35 -12.21 26.36
N THR A 364 0.17 -12.48 26.92
CA THR A 364 -0.02 -13.46 28.02
C THR A 364 -0.66 -14.76 27.54
N LYS A 365 -1.15 -14.77 26.30
CA LYS A 365 -1.65 -15.94 25.58
C LYS A 365 -1.37 -15.81 24.09
N ASP A 366 -1.18 -16.94 23.42
CA ASP A 366 -1.10 -17.02 21.97
C ASP A 366 -2.36 -17.66 21.35
N ALA A 367 -2.40 -17.78 20.02
CA ALA A 367 -3.52 -18.40 19.29
C ALA A 367 -3.77 -19.88 19.65
N ARG A 368 -2.81 -20.56 20.28
CA ARG A 368 -2.88 -21.95 20.73
C ARG A 368 -3.30 -22.06 22.19
N ASN A 369 -3.63 -20.94 22.84
CA ASN A 369 -3.95 -20.83 24.27
C ASN A 369 -2.81 -21.22 25.23
N VAL A 370 -1.56 -21.11 24.80
CA VAL A 370 -0.40 -21.25 25.68
C VAL A 370 -0.38 -20.09 26.67
N THR A 371 -0.16 -20.36 27.95
CA THR A 371 -0.06 -19.31 28.99
C THR A 371 1.36 -18.78 29.06
N ILE A 372 1.53 -17.46 29.02
CA ILE A 372 2.83 -16.80 29.02
C ILE A 372 2.89 -15.82 30.18
N SER A 373 3.92 -15.92 31.00
CA SER A 373 4.21 -14.94 32.07
C SER A 373 5.59 -14.34 31.93
N TRP A 374 5.71 -13.05 32.18
CA TRP A 374 6.93 -12.28 31.94
C TRP A 374 7.60 -11.80 33.22
N SER A 375 8.94 -11.75 33.21
CA SER A 375 9.76 -11.11 34.22
C SER A 375 10.90 -10.32 33.58
N SER A 376 11.11 -9.09 34.02
CA SER A 376 12.20 -8.22 33.56
C SER A 376 13.35 -8.21 34.55
N ASN A 377 14.60 -8.23 34.06
CA ASN A 377 15.77 -8.01 34.91
C ASN A 377 15.97 -6.54 35.31
N LYS A 378 15.31 -5.60 34.62
CA LYS A 378 15.35 -4.16 34.85
C LYS A 378 13.91 -3.61 34.87
N PRO A 379 13.11 -3.96 35.89
CA PRO A 379 11.69 -3.58 35.96
C PRO A 379 11.45 -2.06 36.01
N ASN A 380 12.47 -1.27 36.37
CA ASN A 380 12.42 0.20 36.35
C ASN A 380 12.63 0.81 34.95
N VAL A 381 13.07 0.02 33.96
CA VAL A 381 13.24 0.45 32.55
C VAL A 381 12.14 -0.16 31.69
N ILE A 382 11.94 -1.48 31.77
CA ILE A 382 10.77 -2.16 31.19
C ILE A 382 10.18 -3.04 32.27
N SER A 383 8.93 -2.79 32.68
CA SER A 383 8.25 -3.56 33.73
C SER A 383 7.89 -4.98 33.28
N ASN A 384 7.42 -5.81 34.20
CA ASN A 384 6.92 -7.16 33.88
C ASN A 384 5.64 -7.14 33.02
N GLN A 385 4.99 -5.97 32.87
CA GLN A 385 3.85 -5.76 31.99
C GLN A 385 4.24 -5.06 30.69
N GLY A 386 5.53 -4.88 30.42
CA GLY A 386 6.03 -4.22 29.21
C GLY A 386 6.04 -2.70 29.27
N LYS A 387 5.65 -2.08 30.39
CA LYS A 387 5.68 -0.62 30.53
C LYS A 387 7.12 -0.10 30.45
N LEU A 388 7.41 0.75 29.48
CA LEU A 388 8.72 1.34 29.24
C LEU A 388 8.84 2.69 29.97
N THR A 389 9.93 2.84 30.73
CA THR A 389 10.39 4.11 31.29
C THR A 389 11.67 4.50 30.58
N MET A 390 11.60 5.56 29.78
CA MET A 390 12.68 6.00 28.89
C MET A 390 13.99 6.26 29.66
N PRO A 391 15.05 5.46 29.45
CA PRO A 391 16.37 5.73 30.03
C PRO A 391 17.08 6.90 29.34
N ASP A 392 18.17 7.40 29.92
CA ASP A 392 18.96 8.49 29.30
C ASP A 392 19.86 7.98 28.16
N THR A 393 20.22 6.70 28.18
CA THR A 393 21.05 6.03 27.18
C THR A 393 20.47 4.67 26.83
N ASP A 394 20.63 4.22 25.58
CA ASP A 394 20.17 2.91 25.12
C ASP A 394 20.57 1.82 26.14
N THR A 395 19.57 1.12 26.66
CA THR A 395 19.73 0.17 27.78
C THR A 395 19.23 -1.20 27.37
N GLU A 396 20.13 -2.19 27.30
CA GLU A 396 19.75 -3.60 27.10
C GLU A 396 18.97 -4.10 28.34
N VAL A 397 17.77 -4.64 28.12
CA VAL A 397 16.92 -5.29 29.11
C VAL A 397 16.74 -6.74 28.73
N THR A 398 16.79 -7.63 29.72
CA THR A 398 16.54 -9.06 29.53
C THR A 398 15.16 -9.40 30.11
N LEU A 399 14.26 -9.84 29.24
CA LEU A 399 12.94 -10.34 29.58
C LEU A 399 12.97 -11.87 29.59
N THR A 400 12.41 -12.48 30.63
CA THR A 400 12.21 -13.92 30.75
C THR A 400 10.73 -14.21 30.58
N ALA A 401 10.38 -14.98 29.54
CA ALA A 401 9.02 -15.48 29.35
C ALA A 401 8.95 -16.95 29.77
N THR A 402 8.06 -17.26 30.71
CA THR A 402 7.71 -18.63 31.11
C THR A 402 6.45 -19.02 30.34
N VAL A 403 6.56 -20.07 29.52
CA VAL A 403 5.58 -20.51 28.54
C VAL A 403 5.05 -21.87 28.96
N ILE A 404 3.75 -21.98 29.21
CA ILE A 404 3.10 -23.15 29.83
C ILE A 404 1.90 -23.59 29.01
N PHE A 405 1.83 -24.88 28.67
CA PHE A 405 0.63 -25.52 28.14
C PHE A 405 0.53 -26.95 28.68
N GLY A 406 -0.62 -27.31 29.27
CA GLY A 406 -0.82 -28.62 29.88
C GLY A 406 0.24 -28.94 30.94
N ALA A 407 1.05 -29.98 30.70
CA ALA A 407 2.16 -30.38 31.59
C ALA A 407 3.54 -29.85 31.15
N SER A 408 3.64 -29.23 29.97
CA SER A 408 4.89 -28.69 29.42
C SER A 408 5.11 -27.24 29.85
N GLU A 409 6.36 -26.92 30.19
CA GLU A 409 6.80 -25.60 30.65
C GLU A 409 8.21 -25.33 30.11
N LYS A 410 8.43 -24.14 29.54
CA LYS A 410 9.74 -23.69 29.07
C LYS A 410 9.95 -22.22 29.40
N GLU A 411 11.17 -21.87 29.80
CA GLU A 411 11.59 -20.49 29.94
C GLU A 411 12.44 -20.07 28.74
N VAL A 412 12.14 -18.92 28.16
CA VAL A 412 12.95 -18.28 27.12
C VAL A 412 13.44 -16.93 27.60
N THR A 413 14.70 -16.63 27.30
CA THR A 413 15.33 -15.34 27.60
C THR A 413 15.42 -14.51 26.32
N ILE A 414 14.85 -13.32 26.37
CA ILE A 414 14.74 -12.38 25.25
C ILE A 414 15.48 -11.10 25.63
N LYS A 415 16.37 -10.63 24.77
CA LYS A 415 17.09 -9.38 24.94
C LYS A 415 16.47 -8.30 24.08
N VAL A 416 16.10 -7.19 24.69
CA VAL A 416 15.57 -6.01 24.01
C VAL A 416 16.42 -4.79 24.36
N ILE A 417 16.45 -3.80 23.48
CA ILE A 417 17.08 -2.49 23.77
C ILE A 417 15.96 -1.48 24.05
N ALA A 418 15.90 -0.95 25.27
CA ALA A 418 15.12 0.24 25.54
C ALA A 418 15.91 1.44 24.99
N LYS A 419 15.35 2.14 24.00
CA LYS A 419 15.92 3.37 23.44
C LYS A 419 16.13 4.36 24.57
N GLY A 420 17.29 4.99 24.64
CA GLY A 420 17.55 6.03 25.61
C GLY A 420 17.60 7.41 24.97
N VAL A 421 16.91 8.34 25.61
CA VAL A 421 16.85 9.74 25.21
C VAL A 421 17.00 10.59 26.47
N ALA A 422 18.17 11.22 26.60
CA ALA A 422 18.48 12.08 27.73
C ALA A 422 17.50 13.27 27.76
N LEU A 423 16.97 13.57 28.94
CA LEU A 423 16.14 14.76 29.15
C LEU A 423 16.99 16.02 29.01
N SER A 424 16.55 16.96 28.17
CA SER A 424 17.24 18.22 27.90
C SER A 424 16.44 19.44 28.34
N THR A 425 17.13 20.56 28.62
CA THR A 425 16.48 21.88 28.70
C THR A 425 15.94 22.28 27.32
N VAL A 426 15.09 23.31 27.26
CA VAL A 426 14.56 23.81 25.99
C VAL A 426 15.70 24.32 25.10
N LYS A 427 16.68 25.05 25.65
CA LYS A 427 17.86 25.51 24.91
C LYS A 427 18.71 24.36 24.35
N GLN A 428 18.89 23.29 25.12
CA GLN A 428 19.63 22.12 24.64
C GLN A 428 18.89 21.41 23.50
N ALA A 429 17.55 21.32 23.58
CA ALA A 429 16.74 20.79 22.49
C ALA A 429 16.88 21.64 21.22
N ILE A 430 16.84 22.96 21.36
CA ILE A 430 17.08 23.93 20.28
C ILE A 430 18.46 23.68 19.63
N ASP A 431 19.52 23.59 20.43
CA ASP A 431 20.88 23.36 19.93
C ASP A 431 21.03 22.04 19.17
N LEU A 432 20.35 20.99 19.65
CA LEU A 432 20.33 19.71 18.96
C LEU A 432 19.64 19.81 17.60
N ILE A 433 18.47 20.48 17.54
CA ILE A 433 17.69 20.67 16.32
C ILE A 433 18.44 21.50 15.26
N ASP A 434 19.17 22.53 15.68
CA ASP A 434 19.97 23.35 14.77
C ASP A 434 21.08 22.56 14.07
N ASN A 435 21.54 21.47 14.71
CA ASN A 435 22.59 20.60 14.17
C ASN A 435 22.07 19.50 13.24
N GLY A 436 20.74 19.32 13.13
CA GLY A 436 20.12 18.38 12.20
C GLY A 436 18.77 17.84 12.67
N ASP A 437 18.11 17.13 11.77
CA ASP A 437 16.85 16.46 12.07
C ASP A 437 17.09 15.29 13.05
N LEU A 438 16.19 15.13 14.01
CA LEU A 438 16.29 14.18 15.10
C LEU A 438 15.02 13.34 15.18
N ASP A 439 15.17 12.03 15.22
CA ASP A 439 14.05 11.11 15.45
C ASP A 439 13.51 11.18 16.89
N PHE A 440 14.34 11.65 17.83
CA PHE A 440 14.01 11.77 19.25
C PHE A 440 14.61 13.03 19.86
N VAL A 441 13.75 13.90 20.37
CA VAL A 441 14.07 15.04 21.23
C VAL A 441 13.22 14.91 22.48
N ARG A 442 13.85 14.90 23.66
CA ARG A 442 13.16 14.82 24.95
C ARG A 442 13.46 16.06 25.77
N THR A 443 12.45 16.90 25.99
CA THR A 443 12.62 18.17 26.72
C THR A 443 11.53 18.41 27.74
N VAL A 444 11.79 19.25 28.73
CA VAL A 444 10.83 19.66 29.75
C VAL A 444 10.68 21.17 29.78
N GLY A 445 9.45 21.65 29.83
CA GLY A 445 9.13 23.07 29.93
C GLY A 445 7.68 23.32 30.33
N VAL A 446 7.29 24.58 30.44
CA VAL A 446 5.93 25.05 30.69
C VAL A 446 5.28 25.39 29.36
N ILE A 447 4.04 24.96 29.14
CA ILE A 447 3.24 25.42 28.01
C ILE A 447 2.88 26.89 28.27
N ILE A 448 3.41 27.82 27.47
CA ILE A 448 3.21 29.25 27.71
C ILE A 448 2.14 29.88 26.84
N GLY A 449 1.69 29.21 25.78
CA GLY A 449 0.67 29.74 24.88
C GLY A 449 0.39 28.82 23.70
N LEU A 450 -0.63 29.19 22.93
CA LEU A 450 -1.12 28.46 21.75
C LEU A 450 -1.07 29.36 20.51
N ASP A 451 -1.06 28.74 19.34
CA ASP A 451 -1.39 29.39 18.08
C ASP A 451 -2.90 29.21 17.75
N GLN A 452 -3.34 29.73 16.60
CA GLN A 452 -4.73 29.60 16.15
C GLN A 452 -5.16 28.17 15.83
N GLN A 453 -4.22 27.30 15.45
CA GLN A 453 -4.47 25.90 15.11
C GLN A 453 -4.45 24.98 16.34
N GLY A 454 -4.09 25.49 17.51
CA GLY A 454 -3.96 24.72 18.75
C GLY A 454 -2.59 24.08 18.95
N ASN A 455 -1.61 24.40 18.08
CA ASN A 455 -0.21 24.12 18.36
C ASN A 455 0.28 25.00 19.51
N TYR A 456 1.36 24.61 20.18
CA TYR A 456 1.72 25.23 21.45
C TYR A 456 3.20 25.51 21.61
N TYR A 457 3.51 26.44 22.52
CA TYR A 457 4.87 26.88 22.82
C TYR A 457 5.30 26.39 24.18
N VAL A 458 6.49 25.80 24.24
CA VAL A 458 7.04 25.21 25.47
C VAL A 458 8.30 25.95 25.82
N ALA A 459 8.36 26.46 27.05
CA ALA A 459 9.44 27.30 27.51
C ALA A 459 9.98 26.88 28.86
N ASP A 460 11.26 27.17 29.09
CA ASP A 460 11.88 27.20 30.41
C ASP A 460 12.68 28.51 30.55
N GLU A 461 13.42 28.67 31.64
CA GLU A 461 14.26 29.88 31.85
C GLU A 461 15.35 30.05 30.76
N THR A 462 15.61 29.03 29.93
CA THR A 462 16.68 28.99 28.92
C THR A 462 16.21 29.29 27.50
N GLY A 463 14.91 29.19 27.20
CA GLY A 463 14.35 29.51 25.89
C GLY A 463 12.95 28.97 25.67
N VAL A 464 12.44 29.16 24.44
CA VAL A 464 11.13 28.67 24.00
C VAL A 464 11.27 27.89 22.68
N ILE A 465 10.50 26.82 22.55
CA ILE A 465 10.38 26.05 21.32
C ILE A 465 8.92 25.85 20.93
N PHE A 466 8.66 25.89 19.63
CA PHE A 466 7.35 25.59 19.06
C PHE A 466 7.15 24.07 18.95
N VAL A 467 5.96 23.61 19.34
CA VAL A 467 5.55 22.21 19.25
C VAL A 467 4.35 22.13 18.32
N GLN A 468 4.56 21.51 17.15
CA GLN A 468 3.53 21.24 16.15
C GLN A 468 2.79 19.96 16.53
N ASP A 469 1.87 20.11 17.49
CA ASP A 469 0.96 19.07 17.95
C ASP A 469 -0.27 19.72 18.58
N ASN A 470 -1.43 19.07 18.53
CA ASN A 470 -2.62 19.59 19.18
C ASN A 470 -2.48 19.46 20.71
N ILE A 471 -2.81 20.52 21.46
CA ILE A 471 -2.63 20.52 22.92
C ILE A 471 -3.44 19.42 23.66
N GLY A 472 -4.55 18.93 23.09
CA GLY A 472 -5.38 17.89 23.70
C GLY A 472 -5.90 18.27 25.10
N ASP A 473 -5.75 17.36 26.06
CA ASP A 473 -6.17 17.56 27.47
C ASP A 473 -5.22 18.48 28.28
N LEU A 474 -4.12 18.94 27.69
CA LEU A 474 -3.18 19.85 28.34
C LEU A 474 -3.69 21.29 28.29
N ALA A 475 -3.12 22.16 29.13
CA ALA A 475 -3.47 23.58 29.16
C ALA A 475 -2.23 24.46 29.31
N VAL A 476 -2.37 25.73 28.92
CA VAL A 476 -1.39 26.78 29.25
C VAL A 476 -1.12 26.80 30.76
N GLY A 477 0.16 26.90 31.12
CA GLY A 477 0.68 26.81 32.49
C GLY A 477 0.99 25.39 32.95
N ASN A 478 0.66 24.35 32.18
CA ASN A 478 1.07 22.99 32.51
C ASN A 478 2.58 22.81 32.25
N LYS A 479 3.30 22.27 33.24
CA LYS A 479 4.67 21.79 33.04
C LYS A 479 4.65 20.40 32.42
N VAL A 480 5.30 20.23 31.28
CA VAL A 480 5.25 19.03 30.46
C VAL A 480 6.62 18.51 30.08
N GLU A 481 6.76 17.19 30.08
CA GLU A 481 7.85 16.48 29.42
C GLU A 481 7.35 16.04 28.04
N ILE A 482 8.10 16.41 27.00
CA ILE A 482 7.77 16.16 25.61
C ILE A 482 8.82 15.26 25.01
N LEU A 483 8.35 14.27 24.25
CA LEU A 483 9.15 13.41 23.40
C LEU A 483 8.55 13.43 21.99
N GLY A 484 9.35 13.79 20.99
CA GLY A 484 8.95 13.79 19.59
C GLY A 484 10.13 13.91 18.64
N LYS A 485 9.87 14.16 17.36
CA LYS A 485 10.91 14.48 16.38
C LYS A 485 11.27 15.96 16.40
N GLY A 486 12.53 16.28 16.15
CA GLY A 486 13.02 17.66 16.05
C GLY A 486 13.49 17.97 14.64
N LYS A 487 13.15 19.15 14.11
CA LYS A 487 13.68 19.63 12.83
C LYS A 487 13.66 21.15 12.72
N VAL A 488 14.35 21.64 11.70
CA VAL A 488 14.17 22.99 11.18
C VAL A 488 13.39 22.91 9.87
N ASP A 489 12.21 23.54 9.80
CA ASP A 489 11.51 23.69 8.52
C ASP A 489 12.28 24.66 7.63
N ASN A 490 12.81 24.11 6.54
CA ASN A 490 13.61 24.82 5.55
C ASN A 490 12.93 24.94 4.18
N ARG A 491 11.64 24.57 4.10
CA ARG A 491 10.85 24.74 2.87
C ARG A 491 10.74 26.22 2.54
N SER A 492 10.85 26.56 1.26
CA SER A 492 10.72 27.95 0.78
C SER A 492 11.69 28.94 1.47
N SER A 493 12.94 28.55 1.72
CA SER A 493 13.95 29.40 2.37
C SER A 493 13.53 29.94 3.75
N LYS A 494 12.85 29.10 4.54
CA LYS A 494 12.49 29.40 5.94
C LYS A 494 13.50 28.79 6.92
N TYR A 495 13.47 29.26 8.16
CA TYR A 495 14.18 28.68 9.30
C TYR A 495 13.26 28.77 10.52
N ILE A 496 12.49 27.71 10.76
CA ILE A 496 11.57 27.59 11.89
C ILE A 496 11.89 26.29 12.63
N ARG A 497 12.27 26.39 13.91
CA ARG A 497 12.53 25.22 14.76
C ARG A 497 11.21 24.66 15.27
N MET A 498 11.07 23.34 15.23
CA MET A 498 9.89 22.68 15.79
C MET A 498 10.21 21.31 16.36
N ILE A 499 9.47 20.97 17.41
CA ILE A 499 9.18 19.57 17.75
C ILE A 499 7.87 19.20 17.04
N TYR A 500 7.85 18.07 16.35
CA TYR A 500 6.70 17.56 15.59
C TYR A 500 6.63 16.04 15.75
N ASP A 501 5.54 15.41 15.30
CA ASP A 501 5.34 13.96 15.45
C ASP A 501 5.59 13.54 16.92
N VAL A 502 4.83 14.21 17.81
CA VAL A 502 4.99 14.09 19.25
C VAL A 502 4.53 12.71 19.67
N TYR A 503 5.46 11.88 20.16
CA TYR A 503 5.14 10.55 20.66
C TYR A 503 4.44 10.63 22.01
N THR A 504 4.90 11.53 22.88
CA THR A 504 4.25 11.76 24.18
C THR A 504 4.43 13.21 24.65
N ALA A 505 3.36 13.81 25.16
CA ALA A 505 3.40 15.02 25.99
C ALA A 505 2.77 14.69 27.36
N LYS A 506 3.59 14.68 28.42
CA LYS A 506 3.16 14.23 29.76
C LYS A 506 3.27 15.36 30.76
N LYS A 507 2.20 15.61 31.51
CA LYS A 507 2.22 16.54 32.64
C LYS A 507 3.21 16.06 33.71
N VAL A 508 4.11 16.92 34.16
CA VAL A 508 5.15 16.62 35.15
C VAL A 508 4.61 16.71 36.57
N ASP A 509 3.71 17.67 36.82
CA ASP A 509 3.03 17.91 38.08
C ASP A 509 1.61 18.42 37.82
N ASN A 510 0.81 18.67 38.86
CA ASN A 510 -0.55 19.18 38.70
C ASN A 510 -0.67 20.70 38.88
N ASP A 511 0.45 21.39 39.12
CA ASP A 511 0.46 22.81 39.40
C ASP A 511 0.26 23.61 38.10
N ASN A 512 -0.22 24.85 38.24
CA ASN A 512 -0.28 25.81 37.16
C ASN A 512 0.92 26.74 37.30
N HIS A 513 1.87 26.65 36.38
CA HIS A 513 3.11 27.42 36.40
C HIS A 513 2.95 28.70 35.60
N ASP A 514 3.56 29.77 36.10
CA ASP A 514 3.68 31.04 35.38
C ASP A 514 4.66 30.88 34.20
N ASP A 515 4.63 31.85 33.28
CA ASP A 515 5.59 31.94 32.19
C ASP A 515 7.02 32.06 32.72
N PRO A 516 7.92 31.09 32.43
CA PRO A 516 9.29 31.10 32.93
C PRO A 516 10.23 32.00 32.13
N LEU A 517 9.79 32.59 31.02
CA LEU A 517 10.65 33.42 30.17
C LEU A 517 10.94 34.78 30.81
N THR A 518 12.18 35.23 30.62
CA THR A 518 12.53 36.66 30.72
C THR A 518 12.43 37.28 29.34
N TYR A 519 11.64 38.35 29.23
CA TYR A 519 11.46 39.09 27.99
C TYR A 519 12.55 40.14 27.82
N ALA A 520 13.27 40.09 26.69
CA ALA A 520 14.34 41.02 26.37
C ALA A 520 13.80 42.25 25.64
N ASP A 521 14.21 43.46 26.05
CA ASP A 521 13.91 44.68 25.29
C ASP A 521 14.48 44.53 23.87
N ALA A 522 13.67 44.79 22.85
CA ALA A 522 14.08 44.71 21.46
C ALA A 522 13.38 45.75 20.60
N ALA A 523 14.13 46.31 19.65
CA ALA A 523 13.67 47.15 18.56
C ALA A 523 13.76 46.38 17.24
N VAL A 524 13.03 46.82 16.21
CA VAL A 524 13.15 46.26 14.86
C VAL A 524 14.59 46.38 14.35
N SER A 525 15.28 47.47 14.69
CA SER A 525 16.69 47.67 14.31
C SER A 525 17.69 46.67 14.88
N ASP A 526 17.30 45.87 15.87
CA ASP A 526 18.19 44.88 16.50
C ASP A 526 18.33 43.57 15.70
N PHE A 527 17.53 43.41 14.65
CA PHE A 527 17.49 42.21 13.82
C PHE A 527 18.31 42.34 12.53
N ASP A 528 19.01 41.28 12.12
CA ASP A 528 19.67 41.21 10.82
C ASP A 528 18.67 40.81 9.71
N PHE A 529 18.36 41.75 8.82
CA PHE A 529 17.52 41.52 7.63
C PHE A 529 18.33 41.17 6.37
N THR A 530 19.66 41.07 6.48
CA THR A 530 20.54 40.79 5.34
C THR A 530 20.79 39.30 5.11
N ILE A 531 20.13 38.44 5.90
CA ILE A 531 20.22 36.98 5.82
C ILE A 531 19.67 36.49 4.47
N THR A 532 20.41 35.58 3.84
CA THR A 532 20.10 35.03 2.52
C THR A 532 19.91 33.51 2.61
N SER A 533 19.32 32.90 1.58
CA SER A 533 19.20 31.44 1.52
C SER A 533 20.56 30.71 1.61
N ALA A 534 21.67 31.39 1.28
CA ALA A 534 23.02 30.82 1.33
C ALA A 534 23.60 30.71 2.74
N ASN A 535 23.26 31.63 3.65
CA ASN A 535 23.79 31.66 5.03
C ASN A 535 22.73 31.44 6.11
N ILE A 536 21.45 31.28 5.75
CA ILE A 536 20.33 31.15 6.70
C ILE A 536 20.58 30.09 7.79
N LYS A 537 21.18 28.95 7.44
CA LYS A 537 21.45 27.85 8.38
C LYS A 537 22.49 28.16 9.46
N THR A 538 23.30 29.19 9.26
CA THR A 538 24.32 29.62 10.22
C THR A 538 24.02 30.99 10.82
N ALA A 539 23.43 31.89 10.04
CA ALA A 539 23.11 33.24 10.48
C ALA A 539 21.96 33.24 11.48
N VAL A 540 20.83 32.61 11.15
CA VAL A 540 19.63 32.61 12.02
C VAL A 540 19.90 31.97 13.39
N PRO A 541 20.57 30.81 13.52
CA PRO A 541 20.95 30.28 14.84
C PRO A 541 21.98 31.10 15.60
N GLY A 542 22.77 31.91 14.88
CA GLY A 542 23.76 32.79 15.47
C GLY A 542 23.18 34.08 16.05
N GLU A 543 21.89 34.35 15.80
CA GLU A 543 21.22 35.58 16.22
C GLU A 543 20.80 35.51 17.69
N GLU A 544 21.16 36.57 18.42
CA GLU A 544 21.04 36.58 19.88
C GLU A 544 19.57 36.55 20.36
N LEU A 545 18.66 37.10 19.56
CA LEU A 545 17.23 37.19 19.89
C LEU A 545 16.43 35.95 19.47
N TYR A 546 16.97 35.08 18.61
CA TYR A 546 16.20 33.97 18.07
C TYR A 546 15.96 32.86 19.12
N GLY A 547 14.69 32.54 19.37
CA GLY A 547 14.28 31.58 20.41
C GLY A 547 14.08 32.21 21.81
N LYS A 548 14.02 33.55 21.89
CA LYS A 548 13.69 34.30 23.11
C LYS A 548 12.29 34.93 23.03
N GLY A 549 11.75 35.28 24.19
CA GLY A 549 10.66 36.24 24.30
C GLY A 549 11.19 37.67 24.28
N LEU A 550 10.47 38.58 23.64
CA LEU A 550 10.81 39.98 23.48
C LEU A 550 9.77 40.88 24.13
N LEU A 551 10.24 41.95 24.78
CA LEU A 551 9.44 43.10 25.13
C LEU A 551 9.66 44.16 24.03
N PHE A 552 8.68 44.31 23.15
CA PHE A 552 8.75 45.23 22.01
C PHE A 552 7.93 46.49 22.29
N GLU A 553 8.51 47.67 22.16
CA GLU A 553 7.80 48.95 22.22
C GLU A 553 7.87 49.64 20.86
N GLY A 554 6.72 49.82 20.19
CA GLY A 554 6.69 50.40 18.85
C GLY A 554 5.26 50.58 18.34
N TYR A 555 5.09 50.63 17.02
CA TYR A 555 3.80 50.82 16.37
C TYR A 555 3.39 49.60 15.55
N ILE A 556 2.08 49.37 15.47
CA ILE A 556 1.49 48.37 14.58
C ILE A 556 1.22 49.01 13.21
N VAL A 557 1.62 48.34 12.14
CA VAL A 557 1.34 48.75 10.75
C VAL A 557 0.69 47.58 10.01
N LEU A 558 -0.23 47.88 9.10
CA LEU A 558 -0.90 46.89 8.26
C LEU A 558 -0.43 47.01 6.81
N ASP A 559 -0.22 45.86 6.17
CA ASP A 559 -0.13 45.74 4.71
C ASP A 559 -1.15 44.67 4.26
N GLY A 560 -2.25 45.12 3.67
CA GLY A 560 -3.45 44.31 3.51
C GLY A 560 -3.96 43.81 4.86
N ASP A 561 -4.12 42.49 4.99
CA ASP A 561 -4.56 41.83 6.24
C ASP A 561 -3.40 41.39 7.14
N LYS A 562 -2.15 41.64 6.76
CA LYS A 562 -0.96 41.24 7.52
C LYS A 562 -0.58 42.31 8.54
N VAL A 563 -0.12 41.86 9.69
CA VAL A 563 0.30 42.70 10.81
C VAL A 563 1.83 42.79 10.84
N TYR A 564 2.34 44.01 10.95
CA TYR A 564 3.76 44.30 11.08
C TYR A 564 4.02 45.20 12.28
N LEU A 565 5.23 45.11 12.84
CA LEU A 565 5.73 46.00 13.87
C LEU A 565 6.83 46.90 13.30
N VAL A 566 6.83 48.17 13.72
CA VAL A 566 7.86 49.18 13.40
C VAL A 566 8.27 49.95 14.65
N ASP A 567 9.52 50.41 14.72
CA ASP A 567 9.98 51.26 15.84
C ASP A 567 9.32 52.65 15.81
N GLU A 568 9.20 53.22 14.61
CA GLU A 568 8.59 54.53 14.36
C GLU A 568 7.78 54.49 13.06
N LEU A 569 6.71 55.29 12.99
CA LEU A 569 5.89 55.41 11.78
C LEU A 569 6.64 56.15 10.66
N GLY A 570 6.65 55.59 9.46
CA GLY A 570 7.22 56.21 8.27
C GLY A 570 7.08 55.32 7.02
N GLU A 571 7.05 55.92 5.83
CA GLU A 571 6.89 55.19 4.57
C GLU A 571 8.04 54.19 4.29
N ASP A 572 9.25 54.47 4.78
CA ASP A 572 10.46 53.64 4.61
C ASP A 572 10.85 52.90 5.90
N ALA A 573 9.93 52.76 6.87
CA ALA A 573 10.23 52.09 8.13
C ALA A 573 10.53 50.59 7.90
N GLN A 574 11.59 50.07 8.52
CA GLN A 574 11.84 48.64 8.56
C GLN A 574 10.73 47.96 9.37
N THR A 575 10.17 46.88 8.84
CA THR A 575 9.06 46.14 9.46
C THR A 575 9.49 44.74 9.87
N ILE A 576 8.83 44.20 10.91
CA ILE A 576 8.87 42.77 11.24
C ILE A 576 7.45 42.20 11.17
N TYR A 577 7.31 41.05 10.51
CA TYR A 577 6.03 40.39 10.35
C TYR A 577 5.60 39.66 11.63
N VAL A 578 4.35 39.84 12.04
CA VAL A 578 3.70 39.03 13.08
C VAL A 578 2.84 37.99 12.38
N THR A 579 3.13 36.70 12.61
CA THR A 579 2.48 35.61 11.90
C THR A 579 0.96 35.61 12.11
N ASP A 580 0.22 35.37 11.04
CA ASP A 580 -1.23 35.19 11.04
C ASP A 580 -1.72 34.09 11.99
N GLN A 581 -0.91 33.05 12.23
CA GLN A 581 -1.17 31.98 13.19
C GLN A 581 -1.20 32.44 14.67
N SER A 582 -0.86 33.69 14.98
CA SER A 582 -0.89 34.21 16.35
C SER A 582 -2.32 34.17 16.93
N LYS A 583 -2.48 33.70 18.17
CA LYS A 583 -3.79 33.38 18.77
C LYS A 583 -4.80 34.53 18.71
N SER A 584 -4.34 35.75 18.97
CA SER A 584 -5.16 36.97 19.03
C SER A 584 -4.69 38.02 18.02
N ILE A 585 -4.40 37.59 16.78
CA ILE A 585 -3.93 38.50 15.73
C ILE A 585 -4.97 39.58 15.37
N GLY A 586 -6.27 39.29 15.47
CA GLY A 586 -7.37 40.24 15.20
C GLY A 586 -7.29 41.48 16.10
N SER A 587 -7.05 41.27 17.41
CA SER A 587 -6.84 42.37 18.36
C SER A 587 -5.70 43.29 17.93
N LEU A 588 -4.61 42.77 17.33
CA LEU A 588 -3.52 43.60 16.80
C LEU A 588 -3.94 44.37 15.54
N LYS A 589 -4.73 43.76 14.65
CA LYS A 589 -5.23 44.44 13.42
C LYS A 589 -6.04 45.68 13.75
N ASN A 590 -6.86 45.63 14.79
CA ASN A 590 -7.68 46.76 15.24
C ASN A 590 -6.86 47.92 15.84
N LEU A 591 -5.56 47.71 16.06
CA LEU A 591 -4.63 48.67 16.65
C LEU A 591 -3.65 49.26 15.62
N ALA A 592 -4.01 49.24 14.33
CA ALA A 592 -3.23 49.90 13.29
C ALA A 592 -2.84 51.34 13.68
N GLU A 593 -1.58 51.70 13.42
CA GLU A 593 -0.93 52.97 13.76
C GLU A 593 -0.86 53.30 15.27
N SER A 594 -1.28 52.39 16.15
CA SER A 594 -1.22 52.59 17.60
C SER A 594 0.15 52.21 18.14
N LYS A 595 0.62 53.00 19.13
CA LYS A 595 1.83 52.67 19.87
C LYS A 595 1.51 51.67 20.98
N VAL A 596 2.24 50.55 21.00
CA VAL A 596 2.00 49.40 21.88
C VAL A 596 3.29 48.92 22.52
N THR A 597 3.15 48.28 23.67
CA THR A 597 4.18 47.42 24.27
C THR A 597 3.70 45.98 24.21
N LEU A 598 4.49 45.09 23.61
CA LEU A 598 4.13 43.69 23.36
C LEU A 598 5.14 42.74 23.99
N LYS A 599 4.65 41.70 24.66
CA LYS A 599 5.38 40.46 24.92
C LYS A 599 5.14 39.50 23.76
N ILE A 600 6.20 39.22 23.00
CA ILE A 600 6.09 38.47 21.74
C ILE A 600 7.25 37.50 21.58
N LEU A 601 7.07 36.42 20.82
CA LEU A 601 8.10 35.40 20.61
C LEU A 601 8.74 35.52 19.24
N VAL A 602 10.05 35.27 19.12
CA VAL A 602 10.70 35.10 17.81
C VAL A 602 10.42 33.71 17.27
N TYR A 603 9.51 33.62 16.30
CA TYR A 603 9.02 32.36 15.74
C TYR A 603 9.97 31.76 14.69
N GLY A 604 10.57 32.60 13.84
CA GLY A 604 11.50 32.12 12.81
C GLY A 604 11.95 33.21 11.85
N TYR A 605 12.52 32.77 10.73
CA TYR A 605 12.97 33.66 9.66
C TYR A 605 12.54 33.10 8.28
N SER A 606 12.22 33.98 7.35
CA SER A 606 12.05 33.68 5.93
C SER A 606 12.86 34.66 5.11
N VAL A 607 13.50 34.21 4.03
CA VAL A 607 14.22 35.11 3.12
C VAL A 607 13.27 36.12 2.43
N ASP A 608 11.99 35.77 2.27
CA ASP A 608 11.02 36.64 1.59
C ASP A 608 10.38 37.65 2.56
N GLU A 609 10.12 37.26 3.81
CA GLU A 609 9.39 38.07 4.80
C GLU A 609 10.29 38.64 5.92
N GLY A 610 11.55 38.21 6.01
CA GLY A 610 12.45 38.55 7.11
C GLY A 610 12.15 37.77 8.39
N TRP A 611 12.31 38.43 9.54
CA TRP A 611 11.98 37.85 10.84
C TRP A 611 10.47 37.72 11.03
N ILE A 612 10.07 36.64 11.70
CA ILE A 612 8.69 36.30 11.95
C ILE A 612 8.50 36.22 13.47
N LEU A 613 7.53 36.95 13.98
CA LEU A 613 7.16 36.96 15.39
C LEU A 613 5.81 36.26 15.61
N GLY A 614 5.63 35.66 16.78
CA GLY A 614 4.40 35.00 17.22
C GLY A 614 3.83 35.67 18.47
N PHE A 615 2.59 36.17 18.37
CA PHE A 615 1.89 36.80 19.48
C PHE A 615 0.94 35.81 20.17
N LEU A 616 1.14 35.61 21.48
CA LEU A 616 0.38 34.63 22.26
C LEU A 616 -0.98 35.17 22.74
N GLY A 617 -1.16 36.49 22.77
CA GLY A 617 -2.47 37.10 23.08
C GLY A 617 -2.95 36.90 24.52
N ARG A 618 -2.05 36.69 25.48
CA ARG A 618 -2.43 36.47 26.88
C ARG A 618 -2.66 37.79 27.60
N THR A 619 -3.37 37.74 28.71
CA THR A 619 -3.53 38.91 29.59
C THR A 619 -2.17 39.47 30.01
N GLY A 620 -1.93 40.75 29.72
CA GLY A 620 -0.65 41.42 30.01
C GLY A 620 0.48 41.15 29.01
N ASP A 621 0.19 40.51 27.86
CA ASP A 621 1.12 40.49 26.72
C ASP A 621 1.01 41.74 25.84
N LEU A 622 -0.06 42.51 25.96
CA LEU A 622 -0.28 43.75 25.23
C LEU A 622 -0.62 44.86 26.21
N GLU A 623 0.16 45.93 26.17
CA GLU A 623 -0.09 47.19 26.87
C GLU A 623 -0.16 48.33 25.85
N LEU A 624 -1.12 49.23 26.02
CA LEU A 624 -1.27 50.39 25.15
C LEU A 624 -0.50 51.58 25.73
N SER A 625 0.19 52.33 24.88
CA SER A 625 0.84 53.58 25.30
C SER A 625 -0.16 54.72 25.51
N GLU A 626 -1.33 54.64 24.89
CA GLU A 626 -2.41 55.63 24.95
C GLU A 626 -3.79 54.93 24.99
N ASP A 627 -4.81 55.63 25.48
CA ASP A 627 -6.18 55.10 25.48
C ASP A 627 -6.69 54.89 24.05
N LEU A 628 -7.41 53.79 23.81
CA LEU A 628 -8.03 53.53 22.49
C LEU A 628 -9.01 54.64 22.10
N SER A 629 -8.97 55.01 20.81
CA SER A 629 -10.01 55.84 20.23
C SER A 629 -11.36 55.12 20.20
N ASP A 630 -12.46 55.87 20.25
CA ASP A 630 -13.82 55.29 20.21
C ASP A 630 -14.02 54.41 18.97
N GLN A 631 -13.44 54.79 17.83
CA GLN A 631 -13.53 53.99 16.59
C GLN A 631 -12.84 52.64 16.72
N GLN A 632 -11.68 52.56 17.38
CA GLN A 632 -10.98 51.30 17.61
C GLN A 632 -11.74 50.42 18.60
N LYS A 633 -12.29 51.02 19.67
CA LYS A 633 -13.14 50.29 20.61
C LYS A 633 -14.37 49.69 19.93
N ILE A 634 -14.98 50.45 19.01
CA ILE A 634 -16.10 49.98 18.19
C ILE A 634 -15.66 48.83 17.29
N SER A 635 -14.53 48.93 16.58
CA SER A 635 -14.04 47.84 15.72
C SER A 635 -13.82 46.54 16.49
N ILE A 636 -13.17 46.61 17.65
CA ILE A 636 -12.96 45.44 18.54
C ILE A 636 -14.32 44.87 19.00
N ALA A 637 -15.24 45.73 19.41
CA ALA A 637 -16.58 45.30 19.83
C ALA A 637 -17.39 44.65 18.71
N VAL A 638 -17.25 45.12 17.47
CA VAL A 638 -17.92 44.53 16.29
C VAL A 638 -17.36 43.15 16.00
N GLU A 639 -16.04 42.95 16.06
CA GLU A 639 -15.43 41.63 15.89
C GLU A 639 -15.91 40.65 16.96
N ASP A 640 -15.96 41.10 18.22
CA ASP A 640 -16.47 40.30 19.34
C ASP A 640 -17.94 39.84 19.13
N ILE A 641 -18.77 40.70 18.54
CA ILE A 641 -20.16 40.39 18.19
C ILE A 641 -20.25 39.39 17.02
N LEU A 642 -19.45 39.60 15.97
CA LEU A 642 -19.48 38.76 14.76
C LEU A 642 -18.90 37.36 15.00
N ASP A 643 -18.16 37.15 16.09
CA ASP A 643 -17.75 35.83 16.54
C ASP A 643 -18.91 34.99 17.12
N ILE A 644 -20.04 35.61 17.47
CA ILE A 644 -21.25 34.89 17.94
C ILE A 644 -22.18 34.57 16.78
N VAL A 645 -22.42 35.54 15.90
CA VAL A 645 -23.36 35.43 14.78
C VAL A 645 -23.00 36.44 13.69
N LYS A 646 -23.04 36.02 12.43
CA LYS A 646 -22.65 36.82 11.26
C LYS A 646 -23.85 37.06 10.34
N ASP A 647 -23.73 38.10 9.51
CA ASP A 647 -24.76 38.43 8.52
C ASP A 647 -24.83 37.31 7.47
N GLY A 648 -26.02 36.79 7.25
CA GLY A 648 -26.31 35.65 6.37
C GLY A 648 -26.29 34.28 7.06
N ASP A 649 -26.03 34.19 8.37
CA ASP A 649 -26.00 32.89 9.06
C ASP A 649 -27.37 32.19 9.06
N ASP A 650 -27.36 30.87 8.94
CA ASP A 650 -28.52 30.02 9.21
C ASP A 650 -28.51 29.60 10.70
N VAL A 651 -29.58 29.90 11.43
CA VAL A 651 -29.68 29.68 12.89
C VAL A 651 -30.68 28.58 13.19
N ASP A 652 -30.23 27.57 13.93
CA ASP A 652 -31.00 26.35 14.20
C ASP A 652 -30.86 25.84 15.65
N ALA A 653 -30.17 26.63 16.49
CA ALA A 653 -29.85 26.39 17.90
C ALA A 653 -29.67 27.74 18.65
N ASP A 654 -29.54 27.67 19.97
CA ASP A 654 -29.36 28.86 20.83
C ASP A 654 -28.06 29.61 20.50
N LEU A 655 -28.15 30.94 20.37
CA LEU A 655 -27.01 31.84 20.20
C LEU A 655 -26.54 32.34 21.57
N ASN A 656 -25.24 32.31 21.83
CA ASN A 656 -24.67 32.74 23.11
C ASN A 656 -24.48 34.26 23.17
N PHE A 657 -25.58 35.02 23.28
CA PHE A 657 -25.51 36.49 23.37
C PHE A 657 -24.80 36.94 24.66
N VAL A 658 -23.67 37.62 24.50
CA VAL A 658 -22.90 38.20 25.62
C VAL A 658 -23.30 39.66 25.86
N THR A 659 -23.41 40.09 27.12
CA THR A 659 -23.86 41.47 27.45
C THR A 659 -22.72 42.45 27.69
N GLU A 660 -21.49 41.95 27.77
CA GLU A 660 -20.25 42.70 28.04
C GLU A 660 -19.17 42.19 27.09
N ALA A 661 -18.26 43.07 26.70
CA ALA A 661 -17.15 42.73 25.82
C ALA A 661 -16.26 41.64 26.41
N ARG A 662 -15.86 40.67 25.58
CA ARG A 662 -14.96 39.57 25.94
C ARG A 662 -13.49 39.97 25.84
N ASP A 663 -13.14 40.92 24.98
CA ASP A 663 -11.77 41.43 24.85
C ASP A 663 -11.44 42.42 25.99
N SER A 664 -10.39 42.11 26.75
CA SER A 664 -9.93 42.93 27.87
C SER A 664 -9.51 44.36 27.48
N LEU A 665 -9.17 44.63 26.22
CA LEU A 665 -8.83 45.97 25.73
C LEU A 665 -9.99 46.96 25.79
N ILE A 666 -11.22 46.44 25.79
CA ILE A 666 -12.45 47.22 25.86
C ILE A 666 -13.31 46.79 27.06
N GLU A 667 -12.66 46.43 28.17
CA GLU A 667 -13.34 46.09 29.41
C GLU A 667 -14.33 47.20 29.83
N GLY A 668 -15.56 46.80 30.17
CA GLY A 668 -16.64 47.72 30.55
C GLY A 668 -17.57 48.14 29.40
N VAL A 669 -17.21 47.86 28.13
CA VAL A 669 -18.14 48.02 27.00
C VAL A 669 -19.28 47.03 27.12
N LYS A 670 -20.52 47.49 26.87
CA LYS A 670 -21.74 46.68 26.97
C LYS A 670 -22.48 46.52 25.65
N TYR A 671 -23.11 45.36 25.50
CA TYR A 671 -23.94 45.02 24.36
C TYR A 671 -25.40 44.86 24.79
N VAL A 672 -26.31 45.40 23.99
CA VAL A 672 -27.74 45.17 24.13
C VAL A 672 -28.25 44.54 22.84
N TRP A 673 -28.60 43.27 22.92
CA TRP A 673 -29.15 42.48 21.83
C TRP A 673 -30.66 42.65 21.75
N THR A 674 -31.15 42.80 20.53
CA THR A 674 -32.59 42.81 20.24
C THR A 674 -32.83 42.04 18.96
N THR A 675 -34.00 41.43 18.84
CA THR A 675 -34.43 40.74 17.63
C THR A 675 -35.77 41.30 17.18
N ASP A 676 -36.01 41.31 15.87
CA ASP A 676 -37.32 41.70 15.34
C ASP A 676 -38.36 40.57 15.46
N ASN A 677 -37.92 39.35 15.79
CA ASN A 677 -38.77 38.18 15.97
C ASN A 677 -38.45 37.39 17.25
N LEU A 678 -38.92 37.91 18.39
CA LEU A 678 -38.74 37.31 19.72
C LEU A 678 -39.40 35.93 19.90
N ALA A 679 -40.27 35.51 18.98
CA ALA A 679 -40.86 34.17 19.02
C ALA A 679 -39.90 33.09 18.48
N VAL A 680 -38.88 33.50 17.74
CA VAL A 680 -37.92 32.61 17.05
C VAL A 680 -36.54 32.70 17.67
N ILE A 681 -36.02 33.91 17.92
CA ILE A 681 -34.80 34.14 18.70
C ILE A 681 -35.13 35.18 19.76
N ASP A 682 -35.09 34.81 21.03
CA ASP A 682 -35.40 35.75 22.11
C ASP A 682 -34.20 36.68 22.45
N ALA A 683 -34.41 37.63 23.36
CA ALA A 683 -33.38 38.62 23.72
C ALA A 683 -32.17 38.03 24.47
N THR A 684 -32.21 36.74 24.84
CA THR A 684 -31.08 36.00 25.43
C THR A 684 -30.34 35.15 24.40
N GLY A 685 -30.80 35.18 23.14
CA GLY A 685 -30.30 34.35 22.05
C GLY A 685 -30.92 32.96 22.01
N LYS A 686 -31.93 32.68 22.84
CA LYS A 686 -32.60 31.37 22.84
C LYS A 686 -33.41 31.19 21.57
N PHE A 687 -33.21 30.05 20.91
CA PHE A 687 -33.82 29.70 19.65
C PHE A 687 -35.09 28.86 19.84
N THR A 688 -36.09 29.12 19.00
CA THR A 688 -37.31 28.33 18.85
C THR A 688 -37.59 28.20 17.36
N ALA A 689 -37.59 26.97 16.87
CA ALA A 689 -37.74 26.70 15.45
C ALA A 689 -39.09 27.22 14.92
N PRO A 690 -39.10 28.06 13.86
CA PRO A 690 -40.30 28.50 13.18
C PRO A 690 -40.94 27.36 12.36
N ALA A 691 -42.15 27.60 11.82
CA ALA A 691 -42.83 26.63 10.96
C ALA A 691 -42.27 26.58 9.52
N GLU A 692 -41.66 27.67 9.06
CA GLU A 692 -40.99 27.83 7.76
C GLU A 692 -39.72 28.67 7.99
N ASP A 693 -38.72 28.53 7.11
CA ASP A 693 -37.48 29.29 7.22
C ASP A 693 -37.80 30.79 7.28
N THR A 694 -37.40 31.43 8.37
CA THR A 694 -37.85 32.78 8.70
C THR A 694 -36.64 33.68 8.81
N ALA A 695 -36.59 34.73 7.98
CA ALA A 695 -35.59 35.78 8.15
C ALA A 695 -35.80 36.49 9.50
N VAL A 696 -34.73 36.62 10.28
CA VAL A 696 -34.71 37.33 11.56
C VAL A 696 -33.61 38.38 11.52
N LYS A 697 -33.94 39.61 11.91
CA LYS A 697 -32.94 40.67 12.10
C LYS A 697 -32.57 40.75 13.57
N ILE A 698 -31.28 40.56 13.84
CA ILE A 698 -30.64 40.81 15.12
C ILE A 698 -30.03 42.21 15.07
N THR A 699 -30.28 43.02 16.09
CA THR A 699 -29.70 44.36 16.25
C THR A 699 -28.96 44.43 17.58
N VAL A 700 -27.67 44.77 17.51
CA VAL A 700 -26.78 44.85 18.67
C VAL A 700 -26.35 46.29 18.87
N LYS A 701 -26.67 46.86 20.03
CA LYS A 701 -26.24 48.21 20.41
C LYS A 701 -25.01 48.14 21.28
N ILE A 702 -23.99 48.92 20.93
CA ILE A 702 -22.70 48.99 21.62
C ILE A 702 -22.65 50.26 22.46
N TYR A 703 -22.31 50.11 23.74
CA TYR A 703 -22.18 51.20 24.71
C TYR A 703 -20.76 51.21 25.28
N LEU A 704 -19.93 52.12 24.79
CA LEU A 704 -18.51 52.22 25.14
C LEU A 704 -18.29 52.59 26.62
N SER A 705 -19.20 53.38 27.19
CA SER A 705 -19.16 53.77 28.61
C SER A 705 -19.69 52.71 29.57
N GLY A 706 -20.34 51.67 29.05
CA GLY A 706 -21.06 50.65 29.81
C GLY A 706 -22.41 51.11 30.39
N ASP A 707 -22.80 52.38 30.24
CA ASP A 707 -24.15 52.86 30.60
C ASP A 707 -25.14 52.63 29.46
N THR A 708 -26.04 51.66 29.64
CA THR A 708 -27.04 51.28 28.63
C THR A 708 -28.32 52.11 28.67
N SER A 709 -28.41 53.14 29.52
CA SER A 709 -29.61 53.98 29.66
C SER A 709 -29.72 55.09 28.60
N GLY A 710 -28.62 55.39 27.88
CA GLY A 710 -28.52 56.45 26.87
C GLY A 710 -28.65 55.99 25.41
N GLU A 711 -28.23 56.85 24.48
CA GLU A 711 -28.03 56.48 23.06
C GLU A 711 -26.79 55.59 22.92
N ALA A 712 -26.85 54.63 22.01
CA ALA A 712 -25.72 53.72 21.76
C ALA A 712 -24.64 54.43 20.95
N ASP A 713 -23.38 54.13 21.24
CA ASP A 713 -22.22 54.68 20.52
C ASP A 713 -22.12 54.07 19.11
N HIS A 714 -22.57 52.83 18.94
CA HIS A 714 -22.68 52.17 17.64
C HIS A 714 -23.81 51.13 17.61
N THR A 715 -24.26 50.75 16.42
CA THR A 715 -25.30 49.72 16.24
C THR A 715 -24.94 48.81 15.07
N VAL A 716 -24.96 47.50 15.32
CA VAL A 716 -24.73 46.45 14.33
C VAL A 716 -26.07 45.81 13.96
N GLU A 717 -26.36 45.69 12.67
CA GLU A 717 -27.52 44.93 12.17
C GLU A 717 -27.02 43.65 11.49
N ILE A 718 -27.60 42.52 11.86
CA ILE A 718 -27.23 41.18 11.39
C ILE A 718 -28.51 40.48 10.95
N ASN A 719 -28.58 40.07 9.69
CA ASN A 719 -29.72 39.34 9.14
C ASN A 719 -29.37 37.87 9.10
N VAL A 720 -30.20 37.02 9.71
CA VAL A 720 -30.02 35.57 9.74
C VAL A 720 -31.26 34.87 9.21
N THR A 721 -31.13 33.61 8.82
CA THR A 721 -32.28 32.74 8.49
C THR A 721 -32.49 31.76 9.63
N ALA A 722 -33.56 31.92 10.39
CA ALA A 722 -33.97 30.94 11.39
C ALA A 722 -34.66 29.75 10.72
N LEU A 723 -34.08 28.56 10.85
CA LEU A 723 -34.52 27.38 10.11
C LEU A 723 -35.75 26.70 10.73
N ALA A 724 -36.70 26.29 9.87
CA ALA A 724 -37.94 25.64 10.29
C ALA A 724 -37.75 24.29 11.01
N ASP A 725 -38.72 23.92 11.85
CA ASP A 725 -38.82 22.56 12.40
C ASP A 725 -39.42 21.61 11.36
N MET A 726 -38.58 21.10 10.46
CA MET A 726 -38.96 20.08 9.47
C MET A 726 -38.78 18.67 10.04
N GLN A 727 -39.48 17.68 9.46
CA GLN A 727 -39.21 16.27 9.79
C GLN A 727 -37.74 15.96 9.51
N ARG A 728 -37.03 15.58 10.57
CA ARG A 728 -35.61 15.25 10.50
C ARG A 728 -35.44 13.88 9.87
N ILE A 729 -34.42 13.73 9.03
CA ILE A 729 -34.06 12.44 8.42
C ILE A 729 -33.89 11.36 9.48
N SER A 730 -33.23 11.68 10.60
CA SER A 730 -33.05 10.76 11.74
C SER A 730 -34.36 10.29 12.38
N ASP A 731 -35.43 11.08 12.34
CA ASP A 731 -36.74 10.70 12.86
C ASP A 731 -37.52 9.87 11.82
N ILE A 732 -37.38 10.21 10.53
CA ILE A 732 -38.01 9.47 9.42
C ILE A 732 -37.50 8.03 9.34
N LYS A 733 -36.21 7.80 9.57
CA LYS A 733 -35.63 6.45 9.62
C LYS A 733 -36.27 5.55 10.69
N LYS A 734 -36.92 6.12 11.71
CA LYS A 734 -37.57 5.35 12.79
C LYS A 734 -39.03 5.01 12.48
N LEU A 735 -39.56 5.48 11.36
CA LEU A 735 -40.92 5.19 10.93
C LEU A 735 -41.03 3.77 10.34
N SER A 736 -42.25 3.23 10.35
CA SER A 736 -42.52 1.93 9.75
C SER A 736 -42.46 2.00 8.22
N VAL A 737 -41.88 0.98 7.60
CA VAL A 737 -41.93 0.79 6.13
C VAL A 737 -43.38 0.82 5.64
N GLY A 738 -43.62 1.51 4.51
CA GLY A 738 -44.93 1.78 3.94
C GLY A 738 -45.57 3.10 4.43
N THR A 739 -44.86 3.89 5.23
CA THR A 739 -45.33 5.22 5.66
C THR A 739 -45.08 6.25 4.57
N GLU A 740 -46.10 7.02 4.21
CA GLU A 740 -45.95 8.24 3.40
C GLU A 740 -45.25 9.32 4.21
N ILE A 741 -44.18 9.89 3.65
CA ILE A 741 -43.35 10.90 4.31
C ILE A 741 -43.24 12.17 3.45
N GLU A 742 -42.97 13.29 4.12
CA GLU A 742 -42.68 14.57 3.50
C GLU A 742 -41.40 15.10 4.13
N ILE A 743 -40.37 15.34 3.33
CA ILE A 743 -39.05 15.70 3.83
C ILE A 743 -38.39 16.75 2.96
N THR A 744 -37.68 17.67 3.60
CA THR A 744 -36.83 18.65 2.91
C THR A 744 -35.39 18.40 3.28
N GLY A 745 -34.49 18.45 2.31
CA GLY A 745 -33.06 18.40 2.55
C GLY A 745 -32.26 18.93 1.36
N VAL A 746 -30.94 18.90 1.48
CA VAL A 746 -30.02 19.28 0.41
C VAL A 746 -29.51 18.02 -0.28
N VAL A 747 -29.46 18.01 -1.61
CA VAL A 747 -28.92 16.91 -2.38
C VAL A 747 -27.39 16.88 -2.22
N ALA A 748 -26.88 15.85 -1.52
CA ALA A 748 -25.45 15.67 -1.28
C ALA A 748 -24.75 14.91 -2.41
N PHE A 749 -25.44 13.94 -3.01
CA PHE A 749 -24.91 13.11 -4.11
C PHE A 749 -26.03 12.76 -5.09
N VAL A 750 -25.73 12.75 -6.38
CA VAL A 750 -26.65 12.31 -7.43
C VAL A 750 -26.06 11.09 -8.15
N PHE A 751 -26.86 10.04 -8.29
CA PHE A 751 -26.52 8.82 -9.02
C PHE A 751 -27.53 8.60 -10.15
N GLU A 752 -27.24 7.66 -11.07
CA GLU A 752 -28.18 7.32 -12.15
C GLU A 752 -29.54 6.82 -11.61
N SER A 753 -29.54 6.09 -10.49
CA SER A 753 -30.74 5.46 -9.94
C SER A 753 -31.49 6.27 -8.86
N GLY A 754 -30.94 7.40 -8.42
CA GLY A 754 -31.44 8.14 -7.25
C GLY A 754 -30.44 9.16 -6.74
N PHE A 755 -30.69 9.74 -5.56
CA PHE A 755 -29.79 10.71 -4.95
C PHE A 755 -29.78 10.57 -3.42
N ILE A 756 -28.75 11.11 -2.76
CA ILE A 756 -28.70 11.25 -1.30
C ILE A 756 -29.23 12.62 -0.93
N LEU A 757 -30.30 12.62 -0.15
CA LEU A 757 -30.80 13.80 0.53
C LEU A 757 -30.14 13.87 1.90
N THR A 758 -29.64 15.03 2.31
CA THR A 758 -29.06 15.24 3.64
C THR A 758 -29.72 16.40 4.36
N ASP A 759 -29.74 16.30 5.68
CA ASP A 759 -30.02 17.36 6.63
C ASP A 759 -29.00 17.29 7.78
N ARG A 760 -29.08 18.21 8.74
CA ARG A 760 -28.17 18.24 9.91
C ARG A 760 -28.23 17.01 10.81
N THR A 761 -29.16 16.08 10.59
CA THR A 761 -29.37 14.87 11.39
C THR A 761 -28.98 13.58 10.68
N GLY A 762 -28.66 13.63 9.40
CA GLY A 762 -28.13 12.51 8.62
C GLY A 762 -28.61 12.51 7.17
N GLY A 763 -28.26 11.47 6.42
CA GLY A 763 -28.66 11.29 5.03
C GLY A 763 -29.74 10.23 4.82
N LEU A 764 -30.49 10.32 3.73
CA LEU A 764 -31.49 9.36 3.29
C LEU A 764 -31.39 9.15 1.79
N TYR A 765 -31.42 7.89 1.35
CA TYR A 765 -31.44 7.59 -0.08
C TYR A 765 -32.83 7.77 -0.67
N VAL A 766 -32.90 8.53 -1.76
CA VAL A 766 -34.12 8.80 -2.52
C VAL A 766 -34.01 8.07 -3.86
N PHE A 767 -34.81 7.02 -4.04
CA PHE A 767 -34.74 6.14 -5.20
C PHE A 767 -35.73 6.54 -6.30
N GLY A 768 -35.18 6.85 -7.47
CA GLY A 768 -35.95 7.22 -8.65
C GLY A 768 -35.07 7.85 -9.73
N THR A 769 -34.97 7.19 -10.88
CA THR A 769 -34.18 7.68 -12.03
C THR A 769 -34.73 8.98 -12.59
N GLU A 770 -36.06 9.15 -12.62
CA GLU A 770 -36.71 10.37 -13.11
C GLU A 770 -36.47 11.55 -12.16
N SER A 771 -36.57 11.29 -10.85
CA SER A 771 -36.33 12.28 -9.80
C SER A 771 -34.84 12.67 -9.72
N ALA A 772 -33.91 11.73 -9.93
CA ALA A 772 -32.49 12.02 -10.01
C ALA A 772 -32.11 12.84 -11.25
N ALA A 773 -32.82 12.68 -12.36
CA ALA A 773 -32.54 13.39 -13.61
C ALA A 773 -32.86 14.89 -13.56
N VAL A 774 -33.61 15.36 -12.55
CA VAL A 774 -34.02 16.77 -12.43
C VAL A 774 -33.28 17.53 -11.34
N VAL A 775 -32.54 16.86 -10.45
CA VAL A 775 -31.81 17.48 -9.33
C VAL A 775 -30.30 17.51 -9.57
N SER A 776 -29.63 18.46 -8.96
CA SER A 776 -28.17 18.60 -8.91
C SER A 776 -27.68 18.62 -7.46
N VAL A 777 -26.41 18.28 -7.25
CA VAL A 777 -25.77 18.46 -5.92
C VAL A 777 -25.91 19.93 -5.49
N GLY A 778 -26.34 20.15 -4.24
CA GLY A 778 -26.62 21.47 -3.70
C GLY A 778 -28.07 21.96 -3.89
N ASP A 779 -28.92 21.24 -4.63
CA ASP A 779 -30.35 21.56 -4.67
C ASP A 779 -31.00 21.26 -3.31
N LYS A 780 -31.71 22.23 -2.74
CA LYS A 780 -32.62 22.03 -1.61
C LYS A 780 -33.96 21.60 -2.19
N VAL A 781 -34.38 20.39 -1.85
CA VAL A 781 -35.54 19.76 -2.45
C VAL A 781 -36.54 19.35 -1.38
N TYR A 782 -37.82 19.52 -1.70
CA TYR A 782 -38.93 18.92 -0.98
C TYR A 782 -39.31 17.61 -1.67
N VAL A 783 -39.33 16.53 -0.89
CA VAL A 783 -39.55 15.16 -1.36
C VAL A 783 -40.77 14.60 -0.66
N THR A 784 -41.71 14.07 -1.45
CA THR A 784 -42.86 13.31 -0.93
C THR A 784 -42.86 11.91 -1.52
N GLY A 785 -43.11 10.89 -0.69
CA GLY A 785 -43.18 9.51 -1.16
C GLY A 785 -43.24 8.49 -0.04
N GLU A 786 -43.26 7.21 -0.43
CA GLU A 786 -43.39 6.10 0.53
C GLU A 786 -42.01 5.61 0.99
N LEU A 787 -41.86 5.44 2.30
CA LEU A 787 -40.67 4.82 2.89
C LEU A 787 -40.66 3.30 2.57
N ASP A 788 -39.66 2.82 1.83
CA ASP A 788 -39.49 1.40 1.45
C ASP A 788 -38.13 0.89 1.92
N LEU A 789 -37.92 -0.43 1.87
CA LEU A 789 -36.63 -1.05 2.11
C LEU A 789 -35.73 -0.96 0.87
N LEU A 790 -34.47 -0.58 1.06
CA LEU A 790 -33.46 -0.64 0.01
C LEU A 790 -33.18 -2.11 -0.35
N ASN A 791 -33.32 -2.47 -1.62
CA ASN A 791 -33.10 -3.84 -2.13
C ASN A 791 -33.89 -4.96 -1.42
N LYS A 792 -34.96 -4.63 -0.68
CA LYS A 792 -35.72 -5.55 0.19
C LYS A 792 -34.88 -6.17 1.32
N VAL A 793 -33.76 -5.53 1.68
CA VAL A 793 -32.98 -5.90 2.86
C VAL A 793 -33.68 -5.29 4.09
N PRO A 794 -33.86 -6.02 5.22
CA PRO A 794 -34.69 -5.56 6.33
C PRO A 794 -34.19 -4.29 7.05
N ASP A 795 -32.93 -3.89 6.81
CA ASP A 795 -32.17 -3.05 7.73
C ASP A 795 -31.68 -1.73 7.07
N THR A 796 -32.21 -1.38 5.89
CA THR A 796 -31.93 -0.11 5.21
C THR A 796 -33.19 0.43 4.56
N VAL A 797 -33.49 1.72 4.78
CA VAL A 797 -34.64 2.40 4.17
C VAL A 797 -34.24 3.38 3.09
N GLN A 798 -35.18 3.60 2.18
CA GLN A 798 -35.13 4.57 1.10
C GLN A 798 -36.51 5.20 0.93
N VAL A 799 -36.59 6.35 0.25
CA VAL A 799 -37.85 6.88 -0.25
C VAL A 799 -38.06 6.38 -1.67
N LYS A 800 -39.21 5.77 -1.97
CA LYS A 800 -39.51 5.19 -3.29
C LYS A 800 -40.71 5.88 -3.93
N PHE A 801 -40.63 6.05 -5.25
CA PHE A 801 -41.61 6.81 -6.06
C PHE A 801 -41.77 8.27 -5.65
N PRO A 802 -40.68 9.02 -5.41
CA PRO A 802 -40.79 10.36 -4.88
C PRO A 802 -41.25 11.37 -5.93
N GLU A 803 -42.21 12.22 -5.57
CA GLU A 803 -42.35 13.52 -6.21
C GLU A 803 -41.33 14.47 -5.57
N VAL A 804 -40.59 15.20 -6.41
CA VAL A 804 -39.51 16.09 -6.00
C VAL A 804 -39.77 17.49 -6.52
N GLU A 805 -39.79 18.46 -5.61
CA GLU A 805 -39.87 19.89 -5.89
C GLU A 805 -38.56 20.56 -5.48
N ILE A 806 -37.91 21.27 -6.40
CA ILE A 806 -36.71 22.05 -6.10
C ILE A 806 -37.14 23.38 -5.48
N LEU A 807 -36.76 23.61 -4.23
CA LEU A 807 -37.07 24.83 -3.49
C LEU A 807 -36.01 25.92 -3.75
N SER A 808 -34.74 25.54 -3.78
CA SER A 808 -33.60 26.41 -4.11
C SER A 808 -32.43 25.58 -4.65
N SER A 809 -31.50 26.21 -5.36
CA SER A 809 -30.28 25.59 -5.90
C SER A 809 -29.02 26.20 -5.30
N ASP A 810 -27.87 25.56 -5.50
CA ASP A 810 -26.54 26.01 -5.06
C ASP A 810 -26.38 26.20 -3.54
N ASN A 811 -27.14 25.44 -2.74
CA ASN A 811 -27.00 25.44 -1.28
C ASN A 811 -25.75 24.64 -0.87
N PRO A 812 -25.00 25.09 0.15
CA PRO A 812 -23.87 24.31 0.67
C PRO A 812 -24.36 22.99 1.25
N VAL A 813 -23.66 21.90 0.92
CA VAL A 813 -23.87 20.61 1.60
C VAL A 813 -23.19 20.69 2.96
N ASP A 814 -23.95 20.55 4.04
CA ASP A 814 -23.43 20.66 5.40
C ASP A 814 -22.58 19.43 5.77
N PHE A 815 -21.29 19.66 5.97
CA PHE A 815 -20.30 18.69 6.46
C PHE A 815 -19.69 19.11 7.80
N THR A 816 -20.26 20.11 8.47
CA THR A 816 -19.57 20.88 9.53
C THR A 816 -19.52 20.17 10.87
N ASN A 817 -20.44 19.22 11.13
CA ASN A 817 -20.52 18.48 12.40
C ASN A 817 -20.49 16.95 12.21
N PRO A 818 -19.36 16.39 11.71
CA PRO A 818 -19.22 14.95 11.60
C PRO A 818 -19.02 14.31 12.99
N ILE A 819 -19.51 13.09 13.17
CA ILE A 819 -19.20 12.30 14.37
C ILE A 819 -17.77 11.78 14.24
N GLU A 820 -16.89 12.15 15.17
CA GLU A 820 -15.56 11.57 15.24
C GLU A 820 -15.65 10.12 15.75
N VAL A 821 -15.13 9.20 14.96
CA VAL A 821 -15.18 7.76 15.24
C VAL A 821 -13.94 7.09 14.66
N THR A 822 -13.33 6.19 15.43
CA THR A 822 -12.21 5.37 14.95
C THR A 822 -12.69 4.26 14.01
N VAL A 823 -11.78 3.66 13.24
CA VAL A 823 -12.11 2.52 12.37
C VAL A 823 -12.62 1.33 13.21
N GLU A 824 -12.00 1.06 14.36
CA GLU A 824 -12.44 0.01 15.29
C GLU A 824 -13.85 0.26 15.83
N GLU A 825 -14.14 1.47 16.32
CA GLU A 825 -15.47 1.82 16.82
C GLU A 825 -16.53 1.75 15.73
N LEU A 826 -16.20 2.18 14.51
CA LEU A 826 -17.08 2.10 13.36
C LEU A 826 -17.42 0.65 12.98
N LEU A 827 -16.43 -0.25 13.04
CA LEU A 827 -16.65 -1.69 12.83
C LEU A 827 -17.46 -2.34 13.95
N ALA A 828 -17.47 -1.75 15.15
CA ALA A 828 -18.28 -2.20 16.28
C ALA A 828 -19.74 -1.70 16.23
N TRP A 829 -20.07 -0.73 15.36
CA TRP A 829 -21.45 -0.26 15.19
C TRP A 829 -22.35 -1.39 14.69
N ASP A 830 -23.56 -1.45 15.22
CA ASP A 830 -24.55 -2.38 14.70
C ASP A 830 -24.90 -1.97 13.26
N ARG A 831 -24.46 -2.78 12.30
CA ARG A 831 -24.71 -2.57 10.88
C ARG A 831 -26.20 -2.64 10.52
N PHE A 832 -27.01 -3.24 11.40
CA PHE A 832 -28.46 -3.35 11.24
C PHE A 832 -29.22 -2.20 11.89
N ASP A 833 -28.54 -1.30 12.60
CA ASP A 833 -29.13 -0.07 13.11
C ASP A 833 -29.18 0.99 12.00
N MET A 834 -30.41 1.38 11.62
CA MET A 834 -30.67 2.31 10.54
C MET A 834 -30.14 3.72 10.82
N ASP A 835 -29.96 4.12 12.09
CA ASP A 835 -29.36 5.40 12.46
C ASP A 835 -27.85 5.45 12.09
N ASN A 836 -27.24 4.30 11.80
CA ASN A 836 -25.84 4.21 11.36
C ASN A 836 -25.68 4.24 9.83
N HIS A 837 -26.76 4.30 9.05
CA HIS A 837 -26.72 4.39 7.58
C HIS A 837 -26.76 5.85 7.14
N TYR A 838 -25.92 6.24 6.17
CA TYR A 838 -25.77 7.62 5.69
C TYR A 838 -25.53 8.62 6.83
N LYS A 839 -24.73 8.22 7.81
CA LYS A 839 -24.36 9.07 8.95
C LYS A 839 -23.06 9.78 8.62
N LEU A 840 -23.00 11.08 8.87
CA LEU A 840 -21.79 11.86 8.63
C LEU A 840 -20.77 11.56 9.74
N ILE A 841 -19.61 11.06 9.35
CA ILE A 841 -18.53 10.69 10.27
C ILE A 841 -17.22 11.34 9.83
N LYS A 842 -16.31 11.49 10.78
CA LYS A 842 -14.92 11.85 10.55
C LYS A 842 -14.05 10.77 11.17
N THR A 843 -13.23 10.14 10.34
CA THR A 843 -12.42 9.00 10.72
C THR A 843 -11.02 9.17 10.19
N GLU A 844 -10.05 8.65 10.94
CA GLU A 844 -8.64 8.73 10.60
C GLU A 844 -8.06 7.34 10.31
N GLY A 845 -7.09 7.29 9.41
CA GLY A 845 -6.40 6.06 9.07
C GLY A 845 -5.50 6.21 7.85
N TYR A 846 -4.77 5.15 7.54
CA TYR A 846 -3.97 5.04 6.32
C TYR A 846 -4.86 4.73 5.13
N VAL A 847 -4.71 5.49 4.05
CA VAL A 847 -5.35 5.12 2.77
C VAL A 847 -4.62 3.90 2.21
N ARG A 848 -5.31 2.77 2.13
CA ARG A 848 -4.81 1.56 1.50
C ARG A 848 -5.46 1.35 0.15
N GLU A 849 -4.63 1.16 -0.86
CA GLU A 849 -5.07 0.75 -2.18
C GLU A 849 -4.89 -0.76 -2.31
N ILE A 850 -5.99 -1.48 -2.49
CA ILE A 850 -5.97 -2.93 -2.69
C ILE A 850 -6.56 -3.22 -4.08
N THR A 851 -5.66 -3.54 -5.00
CA THR A 851 -6.03 -3.93 -6.36
C THR A 851 -6.39 -5.41 -6.39
N SER A 852 -7.63 -5.73 -6.77
CA SER A 852 -8.11 -7.09 -6.97
C SER A 852 -8.57 -7.28 -8.42
N GLY A 853 -7.69 -7.78 -9.28
CA GLY A 853 -7.99 -7.96 -10.71
C GLY A 853 -8.03 -6.62 -11.46
N SER A 854 -9.16 -6.32 -12.11
CA SER A 854 -9.39 -5.04 -12.82
C SER A 854 -9.98 -3.94 -11.93
N TYR A 855 -10.19 -4.24 -10.64
CA TYR A 855 -10.81 -3.32 -9.70
C TYR A 855 -9.78 -2.86 -8.68
N THR A 856 -9.68 -1.56 -8.51
CA THR A 856 -8.92 -0.94 -7.42
C THR A 856 -9.92 -0.50 -6.37
N ASN A 857 -9.83 -1.09 -5.17
CA ASN A 857 -10.61 -0.64 -4.03
C ASN A 857 -9.70 0.12 -3.08
N TYR A 858 -10.23 1.19 -2.51
CA TYR A 858 -9.55 1.96 -1.49
C TYR A 858 -10.15 1.66 -0.12
N TYR A 859 -9.32 1.67 0.90
CA TYR A 859 -9.70 1.45 2.29
C TYR A 859 -9.07 2.52 3.17
N LEU A 860 -9.70 2.76 4.31
CA LEU A 860 -9.08 3.46 5.43
C LEU A 860 -8.71 2.40 6.47
N GLU A 861 -7.43 2.30 6.80
CA GLU A 861 -6.86 1.30 7.70
C GLU A 861 -6.33 1.96 8.98
N ASP A 862 -6.73 1.48 10.15
CA ASP A 862 -6.16 1.97 11.41
C ASP A 862 -4.80 1.33 11.75
N ILE A 863 -4.18 1.79 12.84
CA ILE A 863 -2.87 1.31 13.29
C ILE A 863 -2.87 -0.16 13.74
N LEU A 864 -4.04 -0.77 13.96
CA LEU A 864 -4.22 -2.17 14.34
C LEU A 864 -4.50 -3.06 13.12
N GLY A 865 -4.60 -2.48 11.92
CA GLY A 865 -4.88 -3.19 10.68
C GLY A 865 -6.37 -3.44 10.42
N ASN A 866 -7.27 -2.81 11.19
CA ASN A 866 -8.70 -2.86 10.88
C ASN A 866 -8.98 -1.98 9.67
N GLN A 867 -9.92 -2.39 8.81
CA GLN A 867 -10.17 -1.73 7.52
C GLN A 867 -11.65 -1.44 7.30
N VAL A 868 -11.93 -0.23 6.82
CA VAL A 868 -13.25 0.16 6.26
C VAL A 868 -13.07 0.58 4.80
N MET A 869 -13.98 0.14 3.93
CA MET A 869 -13.88 0.30 2.48
C MET A 869 -14.52 1.62 2.01
N PHE A 870 -13.90 2.29 1.04
CA PHE A 870 -14.57 3.33 0.25
C PHE A 870 -15.52 2.70 -0.75
N HIS A 871 -16.81 3.05 -0.67
CA HIS A 871 -17.83 2.43 -1.52
C HIS A 871 -17.68 2.85 -2.99
N PHE A 872 -17.57 1.87 -3.89
CA PHE A 872 -17.25 2.08 -5.32
C PHE A 872 -18.25 2.95 -6.10
N PHE A 873 -19.55 2.92 -5.77
CA PHE A 873 -20.56 3.80 -6.42
C PHE A 873 -20.41 5.30 -6.11
N ALA A 874 -19.54 5.68 -5.15
CA ALA A 874 -19.27 7.08 -4.80
C ALA A 874 -17.95 7.60 -5.39
N LEU A 875 -17.17 6.77 -6.08
CA LEU A 875 -15.89 7.13 -6.67
C LEU A 875 -16.10 7.51 -8.14
N ASP A 876 -15.90 8.79 -8.46
CA ASP A 876 -15.64 9.22 -9.84
C ASP A 876 -14.13 9.15 -10.14
N ASP A 877 -13.77 9.27 -11.43
CA ASP A 877 -12.36 9.20 -11.88
C ASP A 877 -11.45 10.23 -11.16
N ASN A 878 -12.02 11.34 -10.68
CA ASN A 878 -11.28 12.40 -9.99
C ASN A 878 -11.02 12.03 -8.52
N LEU A 879 -12.03 11.54 -7.80
CA LEU A 879 -11.90 11.10 -6.41
C LEU A 879 -10.99 9.86 -6.30
N GLU A 880 -11.07 8.94 -7.26
CA GLU A 880 -10.16 7.79 -7.33
C GLU A 880 -8.71 8.26 -7.48
N SER A 881 -8.46 9.24 -8.37
CA SER A 881 -7.13 9.83 -8.56
C SER A 881 -6.62 10.56 -7.31
N GLN A 882 -7.50 11.19 -6.53
CA GLN A 882 -7.14 11.84 -5.27
C GLN A 882 -6.77 10.82 -4.18
N LEU A 883 -7.55 9.74 -4.04
CA LEU A 883 -7.23 8.65 -3.11
C LEU A 883 -5.94 7.94 -3.50
N ALA A 884 -5.68 7.71 -4.79
CA ALA A 884 -4.41 7.20 -5.29
C ALA A 884 -3.22 8.08 -4.88
N ALA A 885 -3.37 9.41 -4.93
CA ALA A 885 -2.34 10.36 -4.49
C ALA A 885 -2.13 10.40 -2.97
N LEU A 886 -3.09 9.87 -2.20
CA LEU A 886 -3.07 9.77 -0.74
C LEU A 886 -2.68 8.37 -0.24
N LYS A 887 -2.39 7.42 -1.14
CA LYS A 887 -1.93 6.08 -0.80
C LYS A 887 -0.82 6.08 0.26
N ASP A 888 -0.98 5.20 1.25
CA ASP A 888 -0.10 4.99 2.39
C ASP A 888 0.10 6.23 3.29
N LYS A 889 -0.67 7.30 3.08
CA LYS A 889 -0.70 8.45 3.98
C LYS A 889 -1.78 8.25 5.02
N TYR A 890 -1.47 8.65 6.25
CA TYR A 890 -2.45 8.80 7.30
C TYR A 890 -3.24 10.08 7.06
N ILE A 891 -4.56 9.95 6.89
CA ILE A 891 -5.45 11.08 6.60
C ILE A 891 -6.58 11.11 7.62
N SER A 892 -7.14 12.30 7.81
CA SER A 892 -8.43 12.50 8.46
C SER A 892 -9.45 12.79 7.36
N LEU A 893 -10.57 12.07 7.36
CA LEU A 893 -11.55 12.16 6.28
C LEU A 893 -12.97 12.25 6.83
N THR A 894 -13.74 13.19 6.29
CA THR A 894 -15.18 13.30 6.51
C THR A 894 -15.93 12.54 5.41
N THR A 895 -16.78 11.58 5.80
CA THR A 895 -17.52 10.72 4.86
C THR A 895 -18.92 10.39 5.40
N TYR A 896 -19.81 9.87 4.54
CA TYR A 896 -21.06 9.26 4.96
C TYR A 896 -20.90 7.75 5.08
N THR A 897 -21.39 7.17 6.17
CA THR A 897 -21.41 5.71 6.34
C THR A 897 -22.39 5.05 5.37
N PHE A 898 -22.07 3.84 4.95
CA PHE A 898 -22.97 3.00 4.17
C PHE A 898 -22.65 1.54 4.45
N SER A 899 -23.66 0.72 4.71
CA SER A 899 -23.51 -0.71 5.00
C SER A 899 -24.39 -1.52 4.06
N ILE A 900 -23.82 -2.60 3.49
CA ILE A 900 -24.54 -3.63 2.71
C ILE A 900 -24.52 -4.93 3.49
#